data_AF-A0A925LPI3-F1
#
_entry.id   AF-A0A925LPI3-F1
#
_cell.length_a   1.000
_cell.length_b   1.000
_cell.length_c   1.000
_cell.angle_alpha   90.00
_cell.angle_beta   90.00
_cell.angle_gamma   90.00
#
_symmetry.space_group_name_H-M   'P 1'
#
loop_
_entity.id
_entity.type
_entity.pdbx_description
1 polymer ?
#
loop_
_entity_poly.entity_id
_entity_poly.type
_entity_poly.pdbx_seq_one_letter_code
_entity_poly.pdbx_strand_id
1 'polypeptide(L)'
;MIHRSVLSVIVMTVATTLLFAISGDAHAQTAEAVASSVELATDDIQKAIEISGDFEETLASDDGQVHLIVGHAKLTQGSFTMSGEKLAVFVSRSDSGFEVGVYGENVSIDSRDGHRDQAFKAIRLESLAAPQFKIRDSTPGSKDNPLLRKAVDRLFPDGAGDAATVSLQLPQDSFTIPLPTTQSTGSSSTRRVQVRRRSSDSLRFESFESADTVPAEQVNVITGGVNVLVEGVDVAFGGEDVSLGVIDISADRVVVWTQAGEGPALEAGIQVVQPGESKLQIYMEGNIVIRQKQNVIHATHAFFDANSNRALMLNAELRAFLQPTQGDFRVRAKRMRMLSQDRFHAQNAWATTSPYGEPGYRVQASDIFVEPGQSLFSGTDPVTGQPVLQQSMWVTSLNNKFIVGDVPVFYLPKISGPAEDPGIPIRRAVVSSDSIFGVQVKTVWDMNRLFGIPKVPGVEWDLLANYSTKRGPGLGNAIDFGGTNNLGSYKGNGTGYYQYDSGRDNLGLDRRNLIPESQNRGEATFRARQNLPGDALLFGELGYLSDRNYLEQYNESRFDTDKDVETLLGVRQDQGAYSGMLWGRADLNGFEATTDWLPRADIYSFSKPLFNGLLYWSSHSSAGYADTQQLRAPTDINDPYTPLGMTYNTNASGVVAMSRHELAAPFMMGPINVEPFVMGEAAYWQQGFTSESVDRYLMNTGVRARLSATRVFPFIRNGILNLSGLAHKHDTFLEYAFTQSSRGLNEIAQYNEIDDNAQERFRARYTTQIFPGVIPAEFNPRNYALRNGAGLWTSAP
;
A
#
# COMPACT_ATOMS: atom_id res chain seq x y z
N MET A 1 -40.49 -24.09 -10.10
CA MET A 1 -41.02 -22.72 -9.93
C MET A 1 -41.38 -22.50 -8.46
N ILE A 2 -40.38 -22.26 -7.61
CA ILE A 2 -40.49 -21.59 -6.31
C ILE A 2 -39.17 -20.82 -6.16
N HIS A 3 -39.30 -19.48 -6.12
CA HIS A 3 -38.35 -18.40 -5.83
C HIS A 3 -36.86 -18.44 -6.24
N ARG A 4 -36.58 -17.89 -7.43
CA ARG A 4 -35.30 -17.25 -7.81
C ARG A 4 -35.00 -15.97 -7.00
N SER A 5 -35.96 -15.43 -6.25
CA SER A 5 -35.79 -14.21 -5.42
C SER A 5 -35.10 -14.46 -4.07
N VAL A 6 -34.95 -15.72 -3.65
CA VAL A 6 -34.30 -16.05 -2.37
C VAL A 6 -32.77 -16.03 -2.49
N LEU A 7 -32.20 -16.39 -3.65
CA LEU A 7 -30.75 -16.31 -3.86
C LEU A 7 -30.23 -14.86 -3.87
N SER A 8 -30.95 -13.92 -4.49
CA SER A 8 -30.58 -12.50 -4.52
C SER A 8 -30.56 -11.87 -3.12
N VAL A 9 -31.45 -12.33 -2.23
CA VAL A 9 -31.52 -11.88 -0.82
C VAL A 9 -30.44 -12.56 0.02
N ILE A 10 -30.12 -13.83 -0.23
CA ILE A 10 -29.03 -14.55 0.46
C ILE A 10 -27.66 -13.95 0.10
N VAL A 11 -27.40 -13.62 -1.17
CA VAL A 11 -26.13 -13.03 -1.63
C VAL A 11 -25.91 -11.63 -1.02
N MET A 12 -26.97 -10.81 -0.92
CA MET A 12 -26.90 -9.49 -0.28
C MET A 12 -26.74 -9.59 1.24
N THR A 13 -27.35 -10.60 1.88
CA THR A 13 -27.29 -10.81 3.33
C THR A 13 -25.93 -11.40 3.76
N VAL A 14 -25.33 -12.31 2.98
CA VAL A 14 -24.01 -12.88 3.27
C VAL A 14 -22.90 -11.83 3.08
N ALA A 15 -22.98 -10.98 2.05
CA ALA A 15 -22.02 -9.87 1.87
C ALA A 15 -22.11 -8.84 3.00
N THR A 16 -23.31 -8.56 3.50
CA THR A 16 -23.52 -7.65 4.63
C THR A 16 -23.07 -8.27 5.95
N THR A 17 -23.28 -9.58 6.15
CA THR A 17 -22.91 -10.29 7.40
C THR A 17 -21.39 -10.52 7.51
N LEU A 18 -20.67 -10.72 6.40
CA LEU A 18 -19.21 -10.75 6.41
C LEU A 18 -18.59 -9.38 6.69
N LEU A 19 -19.22 -8.28 6.26
CA LEU A 19 -18.75 -6.92 6.57
C LEU A 19 -18.91 -6.56 8.07
N PHE A 20 -19.90 -7.12 8.76
CA PHE A 20 -20.13 -6.88 10.20
C PHE A 20 -19.45 -7.89 11.14
N ALA A 21 -18.93 -9.01 10.62
CA ALA A 21 -18.20 -10.01 11.42
C ALA A 21 -16.69 -9.73 11.57
N ILE A 22 -16.16 -8.68 10.94
CA ILE A 22 -14.72 -8.31 10.97
C ILE A 22 -14.42 -7.28 12.08
N SER A 23 -15.44 -6.74 12.77
CA SER A 23 -15.26 -5.92 13.96
C SER A 23 -15.47 -6.77 15.23
N GLY A 24 -14.40 -7.43 15.69
CA GLY A 24 -14.45 -8.21 16.93
C GLY A 24 -13.05 -8.67 17.34
N ASP A 25 -12.45 -7.87 18.21
CA ASP A 25 -11.37 -8.16 19.15
C ASP A 25 -10.18 -9.01 18.68
N ALA A 26 -9.04 -8.34 18.51
CA ALA A 26 -7.73 -8.92 18.26
C ALA A 26 -6.76 -8.49 19.38
N HIS A 27 -6.46 -9.41 20.32
CA HIS A 27 -5.31 -9.26 21.20
C HIS A 27 -4.63 -10.61 21.42
N ALA A 28 -3.40 -10.72 20.88
CA ALA A 28 -2.20 -11.32 21.47
C ALA A 28 -1.29 -11.87 20.34
N GLN A 29 -0.22 -11.15 20.02
CA GLN A 29 0.90 -11.66 19.23
C GLN A 29 2.00 -12.18 20.18
N THR A 30 2.56 -13.34 19.84
CA THR A 30 3.76 -13.92 20.46
C THR A 30 4.95 -13.65 19.54
N ALA A 31 5.97 -12.96 20.04
CA ALA A 31 7.21 -12.65 19.32
C ALA A 31 8.25 -13.79 19.51
N GLU A 32 8.85 -14.24 18.41
CA GLU A 32 10.01 -15.15 18.40
C GLU A 32 11.29 -14.40 18.79
N ALA A 33 12.13 -15.02 19.65
CA ALA A 33 13.29 -14.41 20.27
C ALA A 33 14.48 -14.25 19.30
N VAL A 34 14.90 -12.99 19.08
CA VAL A 34 16.15 -12.62 18.40
C VAL A 34 17.24 -12.36 19.45
N ALA A 35 18.38 -13.05 19.34
CA ALA A 35 19.49 -12.96 20.28
C ALA A 35 20.09 -11.53 20.33
N SER A 36 19.96 -10.85 21.48
CA SER A 36 20.43 -9.47 21.67
C SER A 36 21.87 -9.39 22.20
N SER A 37 22.56 -8.29 21.88
CA SER A 37 23.90 -7.95 22.38
C SER A 37 23.95 -7.44 23.84
N VAL A 38 22.83 -7.52 24.57
CA VAL A 38 22.67 -7.08 25.97
C VAL A 38 23.15 -8.16 26.94
N GLU A 39 23.77 -7.76 28.05
CA GLU A 39 24.28 -8.67 29.08
C GLU A 39 23.17 -9.52 29.72
N LEU A 40 23.34 -10.84 29.67
CA LEU A 40 22.48 -11.81 30.37
C LEU A 40 22.96 -11.96 31.81
N ALA A 41 22.12 -11.54 32.77
CA ALA A 41 22.44 -11.47 34.20
C ALA A 41 21.71 -12.53 35.05
N THR A 42 21.15 -13.57 34.42
CA THR A 42 20.39 -14.65 35.07
C THR A 42 21.23 -15.40 36.12
N ASP A 43 20.87 -15.29 37.41
CA ASP A 43 21.58 -15.99 38.50
C ASP A 43 21.06 -17.40 38.77
N ASP A 44 19.73 -17.58 38.71
CA ASP A 44 19.07 -18.87 38.90
C ASP A 44 17.73 -18.90 38.15
N ILE A 45 17.71 -19.58 37.00
CA ILE A 45 16.56 -19.67 36.09
C ILE A 45 15.33 -20.35 36.72
N GLN A 46 15.50 -21.13 37.81
CA GLN A 46 14.40 -21.77 38.53
C GLN A 46 13.69 -20.83 39.50
N LYS A 47 14.31 -19.70 39.87
CA LYS A 47 13.72 -18.71 40.78
C LYS A 47 12.98 -17.62 40.00
N ALA A 48 11.77 -17.33 40.46
CA ALA A 48 10.99 -16.21 39.97
C ALA A 48 11.73 -14.88 40.20
N ILE A 49 11.59 -13.97 39.25
CA ILE A 49 12.11 -12.60 39.35
C ILE A 49 11.10 -11.80 40.16
N GLU A 50 11.50 -11.32 41.34
CA GLU A 50 10.67 -10.43 42.16
C GLU A 50 11.04 -8.98 41.89
N ILE A 51 10.04 -8.15 41.62
CA ILE A 51 10.20 -6.72 41.36
C ILE A 51 9.30 -5.93 42.32
N SER A 52 9.83 -4.91 42.98
CA SER A 52 9.11 -4.06 43.93
C SER A 52 9.40 -2.59 43.71
N GLY A 53 8.45 -1.73 44.07
CA GLY A 53 8.57 -0.28 44.01
C GLY A 53 7.33 0.42 44.56
N ASP A 54 7.40 1.74 44.70
CA ASP A 54 6.30 2.55 45.24
C ASP A 54 5.21 2.78 44.20
N PHE A 55 5.58 3.04 42.95
CA PHE A 55 4.65 3.34 41.87
C PHE A 55 5.04 2.64 40.57
N GLU A 56 4.03 2.24 39.80
CA GLU A 56 4.21 1.65 38.48
C GLU A 56 3.33 2.34 37.43
N GLU A 57 3.93 2.60 36.27
CA GLU A 57 3.22 2.88 35.03
C GLU A 57 3.32 1.67 34.10
N THR A 58 2.19 1.04 33.78
CA THR A 58 2.16 -0.12 32.88
C THR A 58 1.77 0.31 31.47
N LEU A 59 2.52 -0.15 30.47
CA LEU A 59 2.23 0.04 29.04
C LEU A 59 2.16 -1.32 28.33
N ALA A 60 1.19 -1.48 27.43
CA ALA A 60 1.18 -2.58 26.48
C ALA A 60 2.07 -2.23 25.28
N SER A 61 3.05 -3.10 24.98
CA SER A 61 3.89 -3.05 23.80
C SER A 61 3.68 -4.30 22.95
N ASP A 62 4.01 -4.23 21.66
CA ASP A 62 3.78 -5.31 20.69
C ASP A 62 4.55 -6.61 21.05
N ASP A 63 5.68 -6.49 21.78
CA ASP A 63 6.55 -7.61 22.22
C ASP A 63 6.40 -7.99 23.71
N GLY A 64 5.47 -7.39 24.46
CA GLY A 64 5.30 -7.69 25.90
C GLY A 64 4.74 -6.53 26.74
N GLN A 65 4.64 -6.75 28.06
CA GLN A 65 4.26 -5.69 28.99
C GLN A 65 5.49 -4.90 29.44
N VAL A 66 5.38 -3.57 29.43
CA VAL A 66 6.42 -2.68 29.93
C VAL A 66 5.95 -2.04 31.23
N HIS A 67 6.78 -2.16 32.26
CA HIS A 67 6.52 -1.69 33.60
C HIS A 67 7.58 -0.64 33.95
N LEU A 68 7.16 0.61 34.10
CA LEU A 68 8.02 1.70 34.55
C LEU A 68 7.83 1.87 36.06
N ILE A 69 8.84 1.48 36.82
CA ILE A 69 8.77 1.40 38.27
C ILE A 69 9.55 2.55 38.87
N VAL A 70 8.89 3.31 39.73
CA VAL A 70 9.41 4.56 40.30
C VAL A 70 9.32 4.49 41.83
N GLY A 71 10.40 4.88 42.49
CA GLY A 71 10.49 4.91 43.96
C GLY A 71 10.84 3.55 44.56
N HIS A 72 11.97 3.49 45.27
CA HIS A 72 12.52 2.27 45.89
C HIS A 72 12.49 1.04 44.96
N ALA A 73 12.75 1.25 43.67
CA ALA A 73 12.65 0.21 42.67
C ALA A 73 13.75 -0.84 42.90
N LYS A 74 13.34 -2.08 43.14
CA LYS A 74 14.23 -3.19 43.44
C LYS A 74 13.80 -4.42 42.68
N LEU A 75 14.75 -5.06 42.04
CA LEU A 75 14.62 -6.33 41.34
C LEU A 75 15.53 -7.36 41.99
N THR A 76 15.03 -8.57 42.23
CA THR A 76 15.81 -9.67 42.80
C THR A 76 15.54 -10.99 42.10
N GLN A 77 16.62 -11.73 41.80
CA GLN A 77 16.56 -13.11 41.34
C GLN A 77 17.71 -13.90 41.98
N GLY A 78 17.39 -14.81 42.90
CA GLY A 78 18.43 -15.56 43.62
C GLY A 78 19.31 -14.66 44.49
N SER A 79 20.59 -14.61 44.18
CA SER A 79 21.59 -13.73 44.81
C SER A 79 21.82 -12.41 44.06
N PHE A 80 21.22 -12.26 42.87
CA PHE A 80 21.26 -11.02 42.11
C PHE A 80 20.20 -10.04 42.63
N THR A 81 20.62 -8.82 42.93
CA THR A 81 19.76 -7.70 43.33
C THR A 81 20.17 -6.45 42.56
N MET A 82 19.21 -5.78 41.92
CA MET A 82 19.39 -4.48 41.28
C MET A 82 18.43 -3.49 41.92
N SER A 83 18.93 -2.35 42.39
CA SER A 83 18.13 -1.30 43.00
C SER A 83 18.42 0.06 42.38
N GLY A 84 17.40 0.92 42.25
CA GLY A 84 17.54 2.25 41.67
C GLY A 84 16.31 3.12 41.93
N GLU A 85 16.38 4.40 41.55
CA GLU A 85 15.23 5.31 41.70
C GLU A 85 14.13 5.02 40.67
N LYS A 86 14.52 4.61 39.45
CA LYS A 86 13.61 4.29 38.34
C LYS A 86 14.12 3.10 37.53
N LEU A 87 13.26 2.12 37.30
CA LEU A 87 13.53 0.96 36.46
C LEU A 87 12.48 0.84 35.36
N ALA A 88 12.91 0.63 34.12
CA ALA A 88 12.06 0.21 33.02
C ALA A 88 12.23 -1.30 32.83
N VAL A 89 11.15 -2.05 33.01
CA VAL A 89 11.13 -3.51 32.99
C VAL A 89 10.25 -3.99 31.85
N PHE A 90 10.81 -4.78 30.95
CA PHE A 90 10.16 -5.36 29.79
C PHE A 90 9.97 -6.84 30.04
N VAL A 91 8.73 -7.30 30.13
CA VAL A 91 8.42 -8.72 30.33
C VAL A 91 7.92 -9.30 29.02
N SER A 92 8.70 -10.22 28.47
CA SER A 92 8.37 -11.00 27.28
C SER A 92 8.26 -12.48 27.63
N ARG A 93 7.41 -13.20 26.91
CA ARG A 93 7.24 -14.65 27.09
C ARG A 93 8.06 -15.36 26.03
N SER A 94 8.95 -16.26 26.47
CA SER A 94 9.75 -17.10 25.58
C SER A 94 9.25 -18.54 25.56
N ASP A 95 9.71 -19.36 24.61
CA ASP A 95 9.28 -20.76 24.43
C ASP A 95 9.51 -21.63 25.67
N SER A 96 10.50 -21.28 26.49
CA SER A 96 10.88 -22.01 27.71
C SER A 96 10.54 -21.29 29.02
N GLY A 97 9.94 -20.09 29.00
CA GLY A 97 9.64 -19.33 30.22
C GLY A 97 9.36 -17.84 29.99
N PHE A 98 10.01 -17.00 30.79
CA PHE A 98 9.91 -15.55 30.75
C PHE A 98 11.29 -14.94 30.59
N GLU A 99 11.39 -13.92 29.74
CA GLU A 99 12.57 -13.09 29.58
C GLU A 99 12.23 -11.66 30.01
N VAL A 100 13.03 -11.13 30.93
CA VAL A 100 12.84 -9.82 31.56
C VAL A 100 14.03 -8.92 31.21
N GLY A 101 13.80 -7.95 30.32
CA GLY A 101 14.75 -6.90 30.00
C GLY A 101 14.62 -5.73 30.97
N VAL A 102 15.72 -5.26 31.54
CA VAL A 102 15.69 -4.21 32.57
C VAL A 102 16.68 -3.12 32.22
N TYR A 103 16.20 -1.88 32.21
CA TYR A 103 17.03 -0.68 32.12
C TYR A 103 16.81 0.21 33.34
N GLY A 104 17.89 0.67 33.95
CA GLY A 104 17.82 1.62 35.06
C GLY A 104 18.93 2.66 34.99
N GLU A 105 18.67 3.83 35.58
CA GLU A 105 19.63 4.92 35.78
C GLU A 105 19.98 5.03 37.27
N ASN A 106 21.25 5.33 37.58
CA ASN A 106 21.81 5.38 38.94
C ASN A 106 21.50 4.12 39.77
N VAL A 107 21.94 2.98 39.28
CA VAL A 107 21.60 1.66 39.82
C VAL A 107 22.74 1.09 40.66
N SER A 108 22.36 0.45 41.76
CA SER A 108 23.25 -0.32 42.61
C SER A 108 22.94 -1.80 42.44
N ILE A 109 23.95 -2.58 42.07
CA ILE A 109 23.85 -3.99 41.70
C ILE A 109 24.67 -4.82 42.67
N ASP A 110 24.01 -5.72 43.38
CA ASP A 110 24.60 -6.76 44.20
C ASP A 110 24.48 -8.10 43.49
N SER A 111 25.61 -8.76 43.27
CA SER A 111 25.67 -10.08 42.63
C SER A 111 26.76 -10.93 43.30
N ARG A 112 26.92 -12.19 42.87
CA ARG A 112 28.02 -13.05 43.35
C ARG A 112 29.41 -12.45 43.09
N ASP A 113 29.52 -11.58 42.08
CA ASP A 113 30.77 -10.92 41.67
C ASP A 113 31.04 -9.61 42.44
N GLY A 114 30.22 -9.30 43.44
CA GLY A 114 30.34 -8.14 44.33
C GLY A 114 29.33 -7.03 44.04
N HIS A 115 29.46 -5.96 44.82
CA HIS A 115 28.63 -4.75 44.77
C HIS A 115 29.17 -3.74 43.76
N ARG A 116 28.31 -3.17 42.91
CA ARG A 116 28.69 -2.16 41.90
C ARG A 116 27.62 -1.10 41.73
N ASP A 117 28.03 0.17 41.82
CA ASP A 117 27.19 1.32 41.47
C ASP A 117 27.48 1.78 40.04
N GLN A 118 26.43 1.99 39.25
CA GLN A 118 26.52 2.38 37.84
C GLN A 118 25.54 3.50 37.50
N ALA A 119 26.00 4.47 36.70
CA ALA A 119 25.16 5.59 36.26
C ALA A 119 23.97 5.13 35.40
N PHE A 120 24.11 4.02 34.67
CA PHE A 120 23.01 3.32 34.02
C PHE A 120 23.40 1.86 33.77
N LYS A 121 22.40 0.99 33.59
CA LYS A 121 22.63 -0.40 33.20
C LYS A 121 21.43 -0.95 32.43
N ALA A 122 21.72 -1.72 31.38
CA ALA A 122 20.77 -2.57 30.65
C ALA A 122 21.18 -4.04 30.82
N ILE A 123 20.26 -4.89 31.23
CA ILE A 123 20.46 -6.34 31.40
C ILE A 123 19.23 -7.12 30.97
N ARG A 124 19.41 -8.42 30.69
CA ARG A 124 18.33 -9.39 30.50
C ARG A 124 18.42 -10.50 31.55
N LEU A 125 17.28 -10.96 32.03
CA LEU A 125 17.13 -12.03 33.01
C LEU A 125 16.12 -13.05 32.48
N GLU A 126 16.39 -14.33 32.68
CA GLU A 126 15.50 -15.42 32.27
C GLU A 126 14.97 -16.16 33.50
N SER A 127 13.71 -16.58 33.45
CA SER A 127 13.06 -17.33 34.54
C SER A 127 12.03 -18.30 33.98
N LEU A 128 11.96 -19.53 34.53
CA LEU A 128 10.89 -20.48 34.21
C LEU A 128 9.55 -20.10 34.86
N ALA A 129 9.58 -19.33 35.95
CA ALA A 129 8.39 -18.84 36.64
C ALA A 129 8.07 -17.39 36.24
N ALA A 130 6.77 -17.04 36.23
CA ALA A 130 6.33 -15.68 35.93
C ALA A 130 6.91 -14.66 36.94
N PRO A 131 7.33 -13.47 36.48
CA PRO A 131 7.82 -12.42 37.37
C PRO A 131 6.73 -11.96 38.33
N GLN A 132 7.11 -11.65 39.57
CA GLN A 132 6.19 -11.23 40.63
C GLN A 132 6.39 -9.74 40.94
N PHE A 133 5.33 -8.96 40.79
CA PHE A 133 5.32 -7.53 41.06
C PHE A 133 4.72 -7.22 42.43
N LYS A 134 5.49 -6.60 43.32
CA LYS A 134 5.08 -6.09 44.64
C LYS A 134 5.10 -4.57 44.61
N ILE A 135 4.13 -3.98 43.90
CA ILE A 135 3.99 -2.54 43.73
C ILE A 135 2.86 -2.00 44.62
N ARG A 136 3.05 -0.80 45.17
CA ARG A 136 2.05 -0.17 46.05
C ARG A 136 0.90 0.50 45.28
N ASP A 137 1.20 1.26 44.23
CA ASP A 137 0.20 1.95 43.38
C ASP A 137 0.53 1.77 41.89
N SER A 138 -0.46 1.52 41.02
CA SER A 138 -0.25 1.27 39.57
C SER A 138 -1.21 2.09 38.72
N THR A 139 -0.72 2.65 37.61
CA THR A 139 -1.51 3.44 36.65
C THR A 139 -1.11 3.12 35.19
N PRO A 140 -1.94 3.44 34.19
CA PRO A 140 -1.56 3.32 32.78
C PRO A 140 -0.47 4.34 32.40
N GLY A 141 0.62 3.90 31.77
CA GLY A 141 1.73 4.75 31.35
C GLY A 141 1.56 5.39 29.97
N SER A 142 2.35 6.45 29.69
CA SER A 142 2.40 7.13 28.38
C SER A 142 3.59 6.67 27.53
N LYS A 143 3.37 6.44 26.23
CA LYS A 143 4.44 6.07 25.27
C LYS A 143 5.52 7.16 25.13
N ASP A 144 5.25 8.38 25.58
CA ASP A 144 6.15 9.53 25.51
C ASP A 144 7.06 9.70 26.75
N ASN A 145 7.39 8.61 27.44
CA ASN A 145 8.27 8.64 28.61
C ASN A 145 9.77 8.63 28.23
N PRO A 146 10.61 9.57 28.72
CA PRO A 146 12.03 9.64 28.37
C PRO A 146 12.85 8.45 28.88
N LEU A 147 12.46 7.81 29.98
CA LEU A 147 13.11 6.58 30.47
C LEU A 147 12.82 5.42 29.53
N LEU A 148 11.60 5.34 29.00
CA LEU A 148 11.17 4.31 28.06
C LEU A 148 11.95 4.40 26.74
N ARG A 149 12.10 5.61 26.16
CA ARG A 149 12.88 5.81 24.92
C ARG A 149 14.32 5.32 25.06
N LYS A 150 14.99 5.71 26.15
CA LYS A 150 16.36 5.26 26.45
C LYS A 150 16.44 3.75 26.69
N ALA A 151 15.43 3.17 27.32
CA ALA A 151 15.40 1.73 27.59
C ALA A 151 15.25 0.93 26.30
N VAL A 152 14.39 1.36 25.37
CA VAL A 152 14.21 0.72 24.06
C VAL A 152 15.50 0.78 23.24
N ASP A 153 16.13 1.95 23.14
CA ASP A 153 17.41 2.14 22.42
C ASP A 153 18.54 1.23 22.95
N ARG A 154 18.49 0.87 24.24
CA ARG A 154 19.56 0.11 24.91
C ARG A 154 19.28 -1.38 25.04
N LEU A 155 18.01 -1.79 25.15
CA LEU A 155 17.61 -3.20 25.28
C LEU A 155 17.31 -3.86 23.92
N PHE A 156 16.98 -3.07 22.88
CA PHE A 156 16.60 -3.54 21.55
C PHE A 156 17.29 -2.73 20.43
N PRO A 157 18.64 -2.69 20.40
CA PRO A 157 19.39 -1.86 19.45
C PRO A 157 19.14 -2.22 17.97
N ASP A 158 18.71 -3.45 17.67
CA ASP A 158 18.50 -3.95 16.30
C ASP A 158 17.04 -3.83 15.80
N GLY A 159 16.11 -3.35 16.65
CA GLY A 159 14.71 -3.08 16.28
C GLY A 159 14.45 -1.69 15.71
N ALA A 160 15.46 -0.82 15.71
CA ALA A 160 15.43 0.45 14.99
C ALA A 160 15.61 0.15 13.49
N GLY A 161 14.50 0.03 12.77
CA GLY A 161 14.49 -0.17 11.33
C GLY A 161 15.47 0.76 10.63
N ASP A 162 16.21 0.20 9.66
CA ASP A 162 17.15 0.84 8.75
C ASP A 162 16.96 2.36 8.60
N ALA A 163 17.53 3.11 9.53
CA ALA A 163 18.01 4.45 9.25
C ALA A 163 19.44 4.29 8.76
N ALA A 164 19.58 3.64 7.60
CA ALA A 164 20.72 3.87 6.74
C ALA A 164 20.76 5.39 6.54
N THR A 165 21.71 6.05 7.20
CA THR A 165 22.14 7.39 6.86
C THR A 165 22.81 7.28 5.49
N VAL A 166 22.00 7.13 4.45
CA VAL A 166 22.36 7.57 3.11
C VAL A 166 22.42 9.08 3.22
N SER A 167 23.60 9.57 3.59
CA SER A 167 23.98 10.95 3.31
C SER A 167 23.96 11.08 1.80
N LEU A 168 22.83 11.55 1.27
CA LEU A 168 22.80 12.15 -0.05
C LEU A 168 23.69 13.39 0.08
N GLN A 169 24.94 13.24 -0.33
CA GLN A 169 25.89 14.34 -0.38
C GLN A 169 25.42 15.27 -1.49
N LEU A 170 24.55 16.21 -1.12
CA LEU A 170 24.31 17.43 -1.90
C LEU A 170 25.68 18.01 -2.25
N PRO A 171 25.87 18.56 -3.47
CA PRO A 171 27.07 19.31 -3.78
C PRO A 171 27.24 20.38 -2.72
N GLN A 172 28.31 20.29 -1.92
CA GLN A 172 28.62 21.29 -0.93
C GLN A 172 28.91 22.60 -1.67
N ASP A 173 28.03 23.59 -1.51
CA ASP A 173 28.39 24.98 -1.76
C ASP A 173 29.59 25.30 -0.86
N SER A 174 30.72 25.64 -1.48
CA SER A 174 32.04 25.73 -0.86
C SER A 174 32.27 26.99 0.00
N PHE A 175 31.24 27.51 0.68
CA PHE A 175 31.33 28.75 1.46
C PHE A 175 30.53 28.76 2.79
N THR A 176 30.54 27.67 3.55
CA THR A 176 30.05 27.68 4.95
C THR A 176 31.19 27.44 5.94
N ILE A 177 31.44 28.47 6.78
CA ILE A 177 32.37 28.43 7.91
C ILE A 177 31.67 27.71 9.08
N PRO A 178 32.35 26.85 9.86
CA PRO A 178 31.73 26.18 11.01
C PRO A 178 31.37 27.18 12.12
N LEU A 179 30.13 27.13 12.60
CA LEU A 179 29.65 27.87 13.77
C LEU A 179 29.94 27.07 15.06
N PRO A 180 30.33 27.72 16.17
CA PRO A 180 30.49 27.06 17.47
C PRO A 180 29.13 26.64 18.05
N THR A 181 29.08 25.46 18.65
CA THR A 181 27.91 24.96 19.40
C THR A 181 27.79 25.67 20.74
N THR A 182 26.64 26.29 21.03
CA THR A 182 26.28 26.73 22.39
C THR A 182 25.06 25.97 22.88
N GLN A 183 25.20 25.35 24.06
CA GLN A 183 24.12 24.70 24.82
C GLN A 183 23.05 25.73 25.21
N SER A 184 21.76 25.41 25.03
CA SER A 184 20.67 26.20 25.57
C SER A 184 20.37 25.75 27.00
N THR A 185 20.29 26.71 27.91
CA THR A 185 19.75 26.55 29.27
C THR A 185 18.58 27.52 29.43
N GLY A 186 17.36 26.99 29.58
CA GLY A 186 16.24 27.67 30.28
C GLY A 186 15.42 28.74 29.55
N SER A 187 14.16 28.39 29.24
CA SER A 187 12.90 29.16 29.39
C SER A 187 12.79 30.63 28.92
N SER A 188 13.27 30.95 27.72
CA SER A 188 12.62 31.95 26.85
C SER A 188 12.95 31.57 25.40
N SER A 189 11.98 31.51 24.49
CA SER A 189 12.30 31.31 23.07
C SER A 189 13.20 32.47 22.65
N THR A 190 14.43 32.22 22.23
CA THR A 190 15.31 33.29 21.74
C THR A 190 15.30 33.25 20.23
N ARG A 191 14.99 34.37 19.59
CA ARG A 191 15.05 34.49 18.13
C ARG A 191 16.32 35.20 17.72
N ARG A 192 16.97 34.69 16.68
CA ARG A 192 18.19 35.25 16.10
C ARG A 192 17.88 35.83 14.73
N VAL A 193 18.22 37.10 14.55
CA VAL A 193 18.04 37.84 13.30
C VAL A 193 19.40 38.20 12.74
N GLN A 194 19.65 37.87 11.48
CA GLN A 194 20.87 38.23 10.76
C GLN A 194 20.53 38.95 9.46
N VAL A 195 21.12 40.12 9.26
CA VAL A 195 20.99 40.88 8.01
C VAL A 195 22.23 40.71 7.14
N ARG A 196 22.02 40.31 5.88
CA ARG A 196 23.02 40.09 4.85
C ARG A 196 22.66 40.82 3.57
N ARG A 197 23.65 40.95 2.69
CA ARG A 197 23.47 41.51 1.34
C ARG A 197 23.00 40.40 0.42
N ARG A 198 22.02 40.70 -0.44
CA ARG A 198 21.52 39.78 -1.48
C ARG A 198 22.45 39.74 -2.69
N SER A 199 23.10 40.86 -3.02
CA SER A 199 24.01 41.02 -4.16
C SER A 199 25.35 41.61 -3.71
N SER A 200 26.24 41.88 -4.67
CA SER A 200 27.50 42.60 -4.46
C SER A 200 27.31 44.08 -4.07
N ASP A 201 26.08 44.61 -4.17
CA ASP A 201 25.78 46.00 -3.84
C ASP A 201 25.91 46.25 -2.32
N SER A 202 26.32 47.45 -1.96
CA SER A 202 26.38 47.85 -0.54
C SER A 202 24.98 48.10 0.01
N LEU A 203 24.68 47.53 1.18
CA LEU A 203 23.48 47.88 1.93
C LEU A 203 23.58 49.32 2.43
N ARG A 204 22.51 50.09 2.29
CA ARG A 204 22.32 51.36 3.01
C ARG A 204 21.45 51.10 4.23
N PHE A 205 21.95 51.53 5.38
CA PHE A 205 21.33 51.30 6.67
C PHE A 205 21.05 52.64 7.35
N GLU A 206 19.79 52.90 7.65
CA GLU A 206 19.35 54.06 8.43
C GLU A 206 18.62 53.54 9.67
N SER A 207 19.11 53.89 10.85
CA SER A 207 18.51 53.48 12.12
C SER A 207 18.24 54.70 12.97
N PHE A 208 17.00 54.84 13.43
CA PHE A 208 16.59 55.97 14.26
C PHE A 208 15.50 55.53 15.25
N GLU A 209 15.46 56.20 16.40
CA GLU A 209 14.41 56.00 17.39
C GLU A 209 13.20 56.85 17.02
N SER A 210 12.02 56.22 16.97
CA SER A 210 10.73 56.87 16.75
C SER A 210 10.05 57.08 18.09
N ALA A 211 9.78 58.35 18.41
CA ALA A 211 9.02 58.74 19.60
C ALA A 211 7.49 58.79 19.35
N ASP A 212 7.04 58.43 18.14
CA ASP A 212 5.62 58.48 17.74
C ASP A 212 4.78 57.35 18.38
N THR A 213 5.42 56.41 19.08
CA THR A 213 4.81 55.27 19.74
C THR A 213 5.22 55.23 21.22
N VAL A 214 4.35 54.71 22.09
CA VAL A 214 4.64 54.49 23.51
C VAL A 214 4.51 53.00 23.81
N PRO A 215 5.60 52.28 24.13
CA PRO A 215 6.97 52.77 24.27
C PRO A 215 7.62 53.16 22.93
N ALA A 216 8.73 53.91 22.97
CA ALA A 216 9.48 54.29 21.79
C ALA A 216 9.99 53.07 21.01
N GLU A 217 10.06 53.19 19.68
CA GLU A 217 10.43 52.11 18.77
C GLU A 217 11.73 52.43 18.03
N GLN A 218 12.61 51.45 17.88
CA GLN A 218 13.76 51.58 16.99
C GLN A 218 13.34 51.17 15.57
N VAL A 219 13.50 52.07 14.60
CA VAL A 219 13.19 51.84 13.19
C VAL A 219 14.48 51.65 12.41
N ASN A 220 14.64 50.50 11.77
CA ASN A 220 15.79 50.18 10.93
C ASN A 220 15.34 50.07 9.47
N VAL A 221 15.76 51.01 8.62
CA VAL A 221 15.49 51.02 7.18
C VAL A 221 16.71 50.51 6.43
N ILE A 222 16.53 49.42 5.70
CA ILE A 222 17.60 48.72 4.99
C ILE A 222 17.25 48.68 3.50
N THR A 223 18.13 49.20 2.65
CA THR A 223 17.94 49.25 1.19
C THR A 223 19.16 48.76 0.44
N GLY A 224 18.98 48.35 -0.82
CA GLY A 224 20.07 47.89 -1.69
C GLY A 224 20.16 46.37 -1.84
N GLY A 225 19.04 45.66 -1.73
CA GLY A 225 19.00 44.20 -1.87
C GLY A 225 19.36 43.50 -0.56
N VAL A 226 18.36 43.30 0.29
CA VAL A 226 18.50 42.77 1.64
C VAL A 226 18.16 41.28 1.66
N ASN A 227 18.92 40.52 2.45
CA ASN A 227 18.60 39.15 2.82
C ASN A 227 18.58 39.08 4.36
N VAL A 228 17.45 38.72 4.95
CA VAL A 228 17.25 38.61 6.40
C VAL A 228 17.00 37.15 6.73
N LEU A 229 17.85 36.58 7.58
CA LEU A 229 17.68 35.24 8.13
C LEU A 229 17.11 35.36 9.52
N VAL A 230 16.03 34.65 9.78
CA VAL A 230 15.42 34.55 11.11
C VAL A 230 15.47 33.08 11.58
N GLU A 231 16.09 32.86 12.73
CA GLU A 231 16.27 31.57 13.39
C GLU A 231 15.56 31.57 14.76
N GLY A 232 15.07 30.41 15.22
CA GLY A 232 14.44 30.28 16.54
C GLY A 232 13.02 30.84 16.63
N VAL A 233 12.29 30.87 15.51
CA VAL A 233 10.84 31.09 15.51
C VAL A 233 10.17 29.72 15.64
N ASP A 234 9.89 29.33 16.88
CA ASP A 234 9.06 28.16 17.15
C ASP A 234 7.60 28.58 17.08
N VAL A 235 6.80 27.82 16.35
CA VAL A 235 5.35 28.01 16.24
C VAL A 235 4.68 26.68 16.55
N ALA A 236 3.88 26.68 17.61
CA ALA A 236 2.96 25.60 17.96
C ALA A 236 1.91 25.32 16.86
N PHE A 237 2.16 24.41 15.91
CA PHE A 237 1.20 24.04 14.87
C PHE A 237 0.46 22.77 15.31
N GLY A 238 -0.87 22.83 15.44
CA GLY A 238 -1.67 21.67 15.84
C GLY A 238 -1.39 21.15 17.27
N GLY A 239 -0.83 21.98 18.15
CA GLY A 239 -0.48 21.61 19.52
C GLY A 239 0.94 21.05 19.71
N GLU A 240 1.72 20.90 18.64
CA GLU A 240 3.15 20.56 18.70
C GLU A 240 4.02 21.77 18.38
N ASP A 241 5.08 21.99 19.15
CA ASP A 241 6.10 23.01 18.87
C ASP A 241 6.92 22.60 17.63
N VAL A 242 6.51 23.11 16.46
CA VAL A 242 7.24 22.89 15.23
C VAL A 242 8.28 24.00 15.09
N SER A 243 9.56 23.63 15.19
CA SER A 243 10.64 24.55 14.84
C SER A 243 10.58 24.81 13.33
N LEU A 244 10.33 26.07 12.94
CA LEU A 244 10.19 26.45 11.52
C LEU A 244 11.50 26.31 10.73
N GLY A 245 12.62 26.07 11.40
CA GLY A 245 13.95 26.18 10.83
C GLY A 245 14.33 27.63 10.53
N VAL A 246 15.26 27.83 9.60
CA VAL A 246 15.69 29.16 9.14
C VAL A 246 14.66 29.70 8.16
N ILE A 247 14.11 30.89 8.42
CA ILE A 247 13.32 31.65 7.44
C ILE A 247 14.27 32.59 6.71
N ASP A 248 14.42 32.40 5.39
CA ASP A 248 15.20 33.27 4.51
C ASP A 248 14.27 34.27 3.82
N ILE A 249 14.44 35.55 4.10
CA ILE A 249 13.64 36.65 3.55
C ILE A 249 14.55 37.52 2.68
N SER A 250 14.26 37.61 1.40
CA SER A 250 14.96 38.50 0.46
C SER A 250 14.01 39.58 -0.07
N ALA A 251 14.43 40.84 -0.12
CA ALA A 251 13.67 41.95 -0.69
C ALA A 251 14.59 43.09 -1.15
N ASP A 252 14.07 44.07 -1.89
CA ASP A 252 14.84 45.25 -2.31
C ASP A 252 14.97 46.27 -1.17
N ARG A 253 13.92 46.42 -0.36
CA ARG A 253 13.85 47.25 0.85
C ARG A 253 13.19 46.48 1.99
N VAL A 254 13.76 46.60 3.18
CA VAL A 254 13.20 46.07 4.43
C VAL A 254 13.18 47.16 5.49
N VAL A 255 12.07 47.30 6.21
CA VAL A 255 11.96 48.15 7.39
C VAL A 255 11.66 47.25 8.59
N VAL A 256 12.50 47.31 9.62
CA VAL A 256 12.37 46.50 10.82
C VAL A 256 12.12 47.41 12.01
N TRP A 257 10.99 47.22 12.69
CA TRP A 257 10.67 47.88 13.96
C TRP A 257 10.98 46.93 15.12
N THR A 258 11.79 47.40 16.06
CA THR A 258 12.10 46.72 17.32
C THR A 258 11.83 47.63 18.51
N GLN A 259 11.79 47.07 19.72
CA GLN A 259 11.62 47.83 20.95
C GLN A 259 12.86 48.73 21.20
N ALA A 260 12.67 50.03 21.46
CA ALA A 260 13.80 50.90 21.80
C ALA A 260 14.42 50.50 23.15
N GLY A 261 15.75 50.41 23.20
CA GLY A 261 16.51 50.04 24.41
C GLY A 261 16.74 48.53 24.63
N GLU A 262 16.15 47.64 23.81
CA GLU A 262 16.41 46.20 23.84
C GLU A 262 17.39 45.78 22.72
N GLY A 263 18.69 45.76 23.02
CA GLY A 263 19.74 45.18 22.17
C GLY A 263 20.46 46.17 21.22
N PRO A 264 21.61 45.76 20.63
CA PRO A 264 22.36 46.59 19.69
C PRO A 264 21.59 46.83 18.39
N ALA A 265 21.85 47.96 17.72
CA ALA A 265 21.25 48.27 16.42
C ALA A 265 21.55 47.14 15.40
N LEU A 266 20.57 46.84 14.54
CA LEU A 266 20.61 45.75 13.55
C LEU A 266 21.59 46.03 12.39
N GLU A 267 22.90 46.11 12.62
CA GLU A 267 23.86 46.43 11.55
C GLU A 267 24.16 45.25 10.60
N ALA A 268 24.58 45.56 9.37
CA ALA A 268 24.91 44.56 8.36
C ALA A 268 26.07 43.64 8.80
N GLY A 269 25.82 42.33 8.86
CA GLY A 269 26.80 41.33 9.29
C GLY A 269 26.80 41.02 10.78
N ILE A 270 26.06 41.76 11.60
CA ILE A 270 25.88 41.49 13.04
C ILE A 270 24.67 40.56 13.24
N GLN A 271 24.83 39.56 14.09
CA GLN A 271 23.74 38.71 14.56
C GLN A 271 23.16 39.30 15.83
N VAL A 272 21.85 39.58 15.81
CA VAL A 272 21.13 40.04 17.00
C VAL A 272 20.33 38.87 17.55
N VAL A 273 20.60 38.51 18.80
CA VAL A 273 19.81 37.54 19.56
C VAL A 273 18.90 38.33 20.49
N GLN A 274 17.61 38.11 20.39
CA GLN A 274 16.60 38.82 21.18
C GLN A 274 15.58 37.82 21.75
N PRO A 275 14.94 38.12 22.89
CA PRO A 275 13.84 37.31 23.41
C PRO A 275 12.72 37.21 22.38
N GLY A 276 12.06 36.07 22.28
CA GLY A 276 11.00 35.78 21.30
C GLY A 276 9.78 36.67 21.47
N GLU A 277 9.54 37.11 22.70
CA GLU A 277 8.46 38.04 23.07
C GLU A 277 8.78 39.52 22.78
N SER A 278 10.03 39.87 22.47
CA SER A 278 10.38 41.27 22.12
C SER A 278 9.62 41.73 20.87
N LYS A 279 9.40 43.03 20.68
CA LYS A 279 8.68 43.52 19.50
C LYS A 279 9.51 43.31 18.23
N LEU A 280 8.93 42.65 17.21
CA LEU A 280 9.51 42.58 15.86
C LEU A 280 8.42 42.67 14.79
N GLN A 281 8.46 43.77 14.05
CA GLN A 281 7.65 43.95 12.85
C GLN A 281 8.57 44.17 11.67
N ILE A 282 8.25 43.54 10.54
CA ILE A 282 9.05 43.57 9.32
C ILE A 282 8.14 43.97 8.17
N TYR A 283 8.42 45.11 7.56
CA TYR A 283 7.85 45.51 6.28
C TYR A 283 8.87 45.27 5.17
N MET A 284 8.41 44.71 4.06
CA MET A 284 9.23 44.34 2.91
C MET A 284 8.60 44.91 1.65
N GLU A 285 9.44 45.42 0.76
CA GLU A 285 9.02 46.03 -0.50
C GLU A 285 10.00 45.67 -1.62
N GLY A 286 9.44 45.29 -2.77
CA GLY A 286 10.20 44.98 -3.99
C GLY A 286 10.81 43.58 -4.00
N ASN A 287 10.51 42.80 -5.05
CA ASN A 287 11.06 41.47 -5.33
C ASN A 287 11.19 40.56 -4.10
N ILE A 288 10.10 40.46 -3.33
CA ILE A 288 10.11 39.70 -2.07
C ILE A 288 10.15 38.22 -2.38
N VAL A 289 11.09 37.51 -1.76
CA VAL A 289 11.20 36.05 -1.79
C VAL A 289 11.38 35.56 -0.37
N ILE A 290 10.39 34.82 0.14
CA ILE A 290 10.46 34.18 1.45
C ILE A 290 10.63 32.68 1.21
N ARG A 291 11.69 32.09 1.76
CA ARG A 291 11.97 30.66 1.64
C ARG A 291 11.91 30.01 3.00
N GLN A 292 11.25 28.86 3.02
CA GLN A 292 11.14 28.02 4.20
C GLN A 292 11.13 26.55 3.80
N LYS A 293 12.16 25.79 4.18
CA LYS A 293 12.36 24.40 3.75
C LYS A 293 12.27 24.31 2.21
N GLN A 294 11.22 23.65 1.67
CA GLN A 294 10.97 23.51 0.24
C GLN A 294 9.94 24.51 -0.32
N ASN A 295 9.32 25.32 0.55
CA ASN A 295 8.28 26.27 0.17
C ASN A 295 8.89 27.63 -0.15
N VAL A 296 8.37 28.28 -1.19
CA VAL A 296 8.81 29.61 -1.63
C VAL A 296 7.60 30.50 -1.83
N ILE A 297 7.64 31.69 -1.24
CA ILE A 297 6.63 32.72 -1.42
C ILE A 297 7.26 33.92 -2.14
N HIS A 298 6.64 34.34 -3.23
CA HIS A 298 6.94 35.59 -3.92
C HIS A 298 5.88 36.64 -3.59
N ALA A 299 6.26 37.90 -3.38
CA ALA A 299 5.31 38.99 -3.17
C ALA A 299 5.86 40.35 -3.64
N THR A 300 4.98 41.33 -3.78
CA THR A 300 5.38 42.72 -4.09
C THR A 300 5.57 43.57 -2.85
N HIS A 301 4.67 43.40 -1.87
CA HIS A 301 4.71 44.04 -0.56
C HIS A 301 4.34 43.00 0.48
N ALA A 302 5.02 43.01 1.61
CA ALA A 302 4.69 42.15 2.74
C ALA A 302 4.91 42.89 4.06
N PHE A 303 4.04 42.62 5.01
CA PHE A 303 4.15 43.07 6.39
C PHE A 303 3.99 41.86 7.30
N PHE A 304 4.90 41.71 8.26
CA PHE A 304 4.90 40.61 9.22
C PHE A 304 5.06 41.17 10.63
N ASP A 305 4.19 40.75 11.53
CA ASP A 305 4.23 41.03 12.97
C ASP A 305 4.46 39.70 13.69
N ALA A 306 5.68 39.53 14.21
CA ALA A 306 6.11 38.30 14.86
C ALA A 306 5.42 38.09 16.21
N ASN A 307 5.08 39.16 16.93
CA ASN A 307 4.45 39.08 18.25
C ASN A 307 2.99 38.65 18.16
N SER A 308 2.28 39.19 17.17
CA SER A 308 0.85 38.88 16.98
C SER A 308 0.62 37.67 16.07
N ASN A 309 1.68 37.06 15.51
CA ASN A 309 1.60 36.05 14.45
C ASN A 309 0.68 36.50 13.31
N ARG A 310 0.88 37.72 12.82
CA ARG A 310 0.07 38.31 11.73
C ARG A 310 0.94 38.64 10.54
N ALA A 311 0.43 38.34 9.35
CA ALA A 311 1.10 38.67 8.11
C ALA A 311 0.11 39.21 7.08
N LEU A 312 0.56 40.15 6.25
CA LEU A 312 -0.17 40.65 5.09
C LEU A 312 0.78 40.65 3.90
N MET A 313 0.41 40.00 2.82
CA MET A 313 1.19 39.95 1.59
C MET A 313 0.31 40.36 0.40
N LEU A 314 0.85 41.19 -0.50
CA LEU A 314 0.17 41.70 -1.69
C LEU A 314 0.78 41.13 -2.97
N ASN A 315 -0.11 40.74 -3.90
CA ASN A 315 0.23 40.05 -5.15
C ASN A 315 1.19 38.87 -4.90
N ALA A 316 0.78 38.02 -3.96
CA ALA A 316 1.66 36.99 -3.44
C ALA A 316 1.38 35.64 -4.12
N GLU A 317 2.44 34.87 -4.35
CA GLU A 317 2.43 33.56 -4.98
C GLU A 317 3.22 32.58 -4.11
N LEU A 318 2.54 31.59 -3.55
CA LEU A 318 3.09 30.47 -2.82
C LEU A 318 3.32 29.31 -3.79
N ARG A 319 4.51 28.72 -3.76
CA ARG A 319 4.84 27.42 -4.35
C ARG A 319 5.20 26.46 -3.23
N ALA A 320 4.41 25.42 -3.08
CA ALA A 320 4.58 24.38 -2.07
C ALA A 320 4.78 23.02 -2.75
N PHE A 321 5.71 22.21 -2.25
CA PHE A 321 5.92 20.87 -2.77
C PHE A 321 4.97 19.88 -2.07
N LEU A 322 4.16 19.17 -2.86
CA LEU A 322 3.26 18.13 -2.34
C LEU A 322 3.91 16.75 -2.50
N GLN A 323 4.25 16.13 -1.37
CA GLN A 323 4.81 14.77 -1.32
C GLN A 323 3.92 13.72 -2.03
N PRO A 324 2.57 13.71 -1.88
CA PRO A 324 1.72 12.69 -2.49
C PRO A 324 1.71 12.73 -4.02
N THR A 325 1.80 13.91 -4.63
CA THR A 325 1.78 14.09 -6.09
C THR A 325 3.16 14.26 -6.70
N GLN A 326 4.22 14.30 -5.86
CA GLN A 326 5.60 14.62 -6.27
C GLN A 326 5.66 15.87 -7.15
N GLY A 327 4.78 16.84 -6.90
CA GLY A 327 4.53 17.97 -7.77
C GLY A 327 4.36 19.27 -7.01
N ASP A 328 4.59 20.39 -7.70
CA ASP A 328 4.38 21.72 -7.15
C ASP A 328 2.89 22.05 -7.10
N PHE A 329 2.46 22.58 -5.96
CA PHE A 329 1.19 23.25 -5.78
C PHE A 329 1.43 24.75 -5.71
N ARG A 330 0.76 25.50 -6.58
CA ARG A 330 0.90 26.96 -6.69
C ARG A 330 -0.40 27.63 -6.29
N VAL A 331 -0.30 28.59 -5.37
CA VAL A 331 -1.41 29.45 -4.94
C VAL A 331 -1.00 30.89 -5.14
N ARG A 332 -1.74 31.64 -5.96
CA ARG A 332 -1.52 33.08 -6.14
C ARG A 332 -2.73 33.85 -5.69
N ALA A 333 -2.53 34.92 -4.95
CA ALA A 333 -3.62 35.78 -4.51
C ALA A 333 -3.24 37.26 -4.59
N LYS A 334 -4.24 38.10 -4.86
CA LYS A 334 -4.07 39.57 -4.83
C LYS A 334 -3.72 40.05 -3.42
N ARG A 335 -4.30 39.41 -2.40
CA ARG A 335 -4.04 39.67 -0.98
C ARG A 335 -4.06 38.37 -0.20
N MET A 336 -2.98 38.05 0.51
CA MET A 336 -2.92 36.95 1.48
C MET A 336 -2.75 37.53 2.88
N ARG A 337 -3.51 37.02 3.84
CA ARG A 337 -3.46 37.41 5.25
C ARG A 337 -3.29 36.18 6.12
N MET A 338 -2.36 36.27 7.06
CA MET A 338 -2.29 35.39 8.23
C MET A 338 -2.89 36.19 9.39
N LEU A 339 -4.05 35.75 9.89
CA LEU A 339 -4.81 36.44 10.95
C LEU A 339 -4.35 35.98 12.34
N SER A 340 -3.98 34.70 12.42
CA SER A 340 -3.31 34.02 13.52
C SER A 340 -2.46 32.90 12.91
N GLN A 341 -1.72 32.20 13.75
CA GLN A 341 -0.83 31.10 13.36
C GLN A 341 -1.51 29.96 12.59
N ASP A 342 -2.82 29.80 12.78
CA ASP A 342 -3.67 28.73 12.26
C ASP A 342 -4.82 29.26 11.37
N ARG A 343 -4.93 30.58 11.17
CA ARG A 343 -5.98 31.21 10.36
C ARG A 343 -5.40 32.04 9.22
N PHE A 344 -5.75 31.64 8.01
CA PHE A 344 -5.31 32.27 6.76
C PHE A 344 -6.51 32.71 5.93
N HIS A 345 -6.34 33.82 5.21
CA HIS A 345 -7.33 34.32 4.26
C HIS A 345 -6.64 34.84 3.00
N ALA A 346 -6.95 34.22 1.86
CA ALA A 346 -6.52 34.66 0.54
C ALA A 346 -7.69 35.23 -0.26
N GLN A 347 -7.47 36.36 -0.92
CA GLN A 347 -8.50 37.05 -1.69
C GLN A 347 -8.11 37.22 -3.15
N ASN A 348 -9.10 37.02 -4.03
CA ASN A 348 -8.93 36.91 -5.47
C ASN A 348 -7.77 35.97 -5.77
N ALA A 349 -7.92 34.74 -5.29
CA ALA A 349 -6.90 33.73 -5.31
C ALA A 349 -7.15 32.70 -6.41
N TRP A 350 -6.10 32.08 -6.89
CA TRP A 350 -6.21 30.87 -7.69
C TRP A 350 -5.18 29.84 -7.27
N ALA A 351 -5.52 28.58 -7.46
CA ALA A 351 -4.67 27.43 -7.17
C ALA A 351 -4.54 26.50 -8.39
N THR A 352 -3.36 25.90 -8.57
CA THR A 352 -3.07 24.95 -9.66
C THR A 352 -1.91 24.04 -9.27
N THR A 353 -1.85 22.83 -9.84
CA THR A 353 -0.65 21.97 -9.81
C THR A 353 0.12 22.02 -11.12
N SER A 354 -0.21 22.96 -12.02
CA SER A 354 0.53 23.18 -13.26
C SER A 354 1.88 23.88 -12.98
N PRO A 355 3.02 23.32 -13.44
CA PRO A 355 4.34 23.90 -13.20
C PRO A 355 4.66 25.10 -14.13
N TYR A 356 3.89 25.31 -15.19
CA TYR A 356 4.16 26.34 -16.21
C TYR A 356 3.81 27.75 -15.74
N GLY A 357 4.55 28.77 -16.22
CA GLY A 357 4.32 30.17 -15.84
C GLY A 357 2.88 30.62 -16.02
N GLU A 358 2.29 30.29 -17.17
CA GLU A 358 0.84 30.34 -17.42
C GLU A 358 0.24 28.94 -17.19
N PRO A 359 -0.60 28.76 -16.17
CA PRO A 359 -1.14 27.44 -15.88
C PRO A 359 -2.21 27.06 -16.91
N GLY A 360 -2.11 25.85 -17.47
CA GLY A 360 -3.11 25.33 -18.42
C GLY A 360 -4.50 25.11 -17.79
N TYR A 361 -4.57 25.04 -16.46
CA TYR A 361 -5.82 25.06 -15.71
C TYR A 361 -5.61 25.65 -14.31
N ARG A 362 -6.67 26.22 -13.72
CA ARG A 362 -6.64 26.75 -12.35
C ARG A 362 -8.04 26.77 -11.73
N VAL A 363 -8.10 26.63 -10.41
CA VAL A 363 -9.31 26.93 -9.62
C VAL A 363 -9.16 28.35 -9.12
N GLN A 364 -10.01 29.26 -9.58
CA GLN A 364 -10.04 30.65 -9.13
C GLN A 364 -11.18 30.88 -8.15
N ALA A 365 -10.91 31.52 -7.02
CA ALA A 365 -11.88 31.81 -5.97
C ALA A 365 -11.82 33.29 -5.55
N SER A 366 -12.95 33.83 -5.09
CA SER A 366 -12.97 35.21 -4.56
C SER A 366 -12.29 35.27 -3.19
N ASP A 367 -12.55 34.27 -2.35
CA ASP A 367 -12.04 34.18 -0.99
C ASP A 367 -11.75 32.72 -0.65
N ILE A 368 -10.57 32.47 -0.08
CA ILE A 368 -10.16 31.18 0.47
C ILE A 368 -9.81 31.41 1.94
N PHE A 369 -10.54 30.77 2.84
CA PHE A 369 -10.29 30.76 4.27
C PHE A 369 -9.69 29.41 4.64
N VAL A 370 -8.62 29.43 5.43
CA VAL A 370 -8.07 28.24 6.06
C VAL A 370 -8.09 28.52 7.56
N GLU A 371 -8.82 27.73 8.33
CA GLU A 371 -8.97 27.91 9.77
C GLU A 371 -9.07 26.56 10.47
N PRO A 372 -8.80 26.45 11.78
CA PRO A 372 -9.04 25.21 12.50
C PRO A 372 -10.53 24.88 12.42
N GLY A 373 -10.86 23.74 11.85
CA GLY A 373 -12.22 23.20 11.88
C GLY A 373 -12.34 22.09 12.90
N GLN A 374 -13.59 21.79 13.27
CA GLN A 374 -13.86 20.46 13.82
C GLN A 374 -13.60 19.47 12.69
N SER A 375 -12.69 18.51 12.90
CA SER A 375 -12.64 17.36 12.01
C SER A 375 -14.01 16.69 12.08
N LEU A 376 -14.73 16.62 10.95
CA LEU A 376 -15.95 15.80 10.85
C LEU A 376 -15.65 14.31 11.06
N PHE A 377 -14.37 13.94 11.00
CA PHE A 377 -13.84 12.66 11.40
C PHE A 377 -13.21 12.83 12.78
N SER A 378 -14.01 12.77 13.84
CA SER A 378 -13.43 12.36 15.12
C SER A 378 -13.00 10.91 14.90
N GLY A 379 -11.71 10.69 14.67
CA GLY A 379 -11.18 9.34 14.66
C GLY A 379 -11.45 8.77 16.04
N THR A 380 -12.28 7.74 16.15
CA THR A 380 -12.24 6.91 17.33
C THR A 380 -10.92 6.16 17.24
N ASP A 381 -10.02 6.37 18.19
CA ASP A 381 -8.79 5.60 18.26
C ASP A 381 -9.18 4.10 18.26
N PRO A 382 -8.77 3.33 17.24
CA PRO A 382 -9.19 1.93 17.09
C PRO A 382 -8.66 1.04 18.22
N VAL A 383 -7.72 1.54 19.03
CA VAL A 383 -7.16 0.87 20.20
C VAL A 383 -7.89 1.23 21.49
N THR A 384 -8.32 2.49 21.65
CA THR A 384 -8.87 2.98 22.94
C THR A 384 -10.38 3.26 22.91
N GLY A 385 -11.02 3.29 21.74
CA GLY A 385 -12.45 3.59 21.62
C GLY A 385 -12.80 5.05 21.94
N GLN A 386 -11.80 5.91 22.18
CA GLN A 386 -11.97 7.31 22.54
C GLN A 386 -11.97 8.20 21.29
N PRO A 387 -12.82 9.23 21.22
CA PRO A 387 -12.79 10.20 20.14
C PRO A 387 -11.52 11.06 20.25
N VAL A 388 -10.58 10.88 19.32
CA VAL A 388 -9.44 11.78 19.14
C VAL A 388 -9.94 12.98 18.33
N LEU A 389 -10.07 14.12 19.01
CA LEU A 389 -10.32 15.41 18.38
C LEU A 389 -8.99 15.92 17.80
N GLN A 390 -8.61 15.41 16.63
CA GLN A 390 -7.52 16.01 15.87
C GLN A 390 -8.05 17.29 15.22
N GLN A 391 -7.47 18.45 15.57
CA GLN A 391 -7.75 19.69 14.86
C GLN A 391 -7.16 19.56 13.46
N SER A 392 -8.02 19.40 12.45
CA SER A 392 -7.64 19.44 11.04
C SER A 392 -7.83 20.85 10.50
N MET A 393 -6.94 21.26 9.59
CA MET A 393 -7.08 22.54 8.90
C MET A 393 -8.28 22.46 7.97
N TRP A 394 -9.21 23.40 8.12
CA TRP A 394 -10.43 23.44 7.33
C TRP A 394 -10.34 24.50 6.27
N VAL A 395 -10.53 24.12 5.01
CA VAL A 395 -10.50 25.04 3.86
C VAL A 395 -11.92 25.36 3.43
N THR A 396 -12.28 26.64 3.43
CA THR A 396 -13.51 27.15 2.83
C THR A 396 -13.19 28.10 1.70
N SER A 397 -13.66 27.80 0.49
CA SER A 397 -13.44 28.60 -0.70
C SER A 397 -14.75 29.03 -1.36
N LEU A 398 -14.86 30.30 -1.73
CA LEU A 398 -16.09 30.92 -2.24
C LEU A 398 -15.97 31.35 -3.71
N ASN A 399 -17.08 31.28 -4.43
CA ASN A 399 -17.21 31.68 -5.84
C ASN A 399 -16.14 31.04 -6.75
N ASN A 400 -15.97 29.73 -6.61
CA ASN A 400 -14.96 28.95 -7.29
C ASN A 400 -15.29 28.81 -8.77
N LYS A 401 -14.32 29.08 -9.63
CA LYS A 401 -14.40 28.87 -11.08
C LYS A 401 -13.26 27.95 -11.48
N PHE A 402 -13.59 26.82 -12.09
CA PHE A 402 -12.59 25.98 -12.75
C PHE A 402 -12.35 26.52 -14.15
N ILE A 403 -11.14 26.97 -14.42
CA ILE A 403 -10.75 27.60 -15.68
C ILE A 403 -9.72 26.70 -16.37
N VAL A 404 -9.94 26.39 -17.64
CA VAL A 404 -8.99 25.68 -18.51
C VAL A 404 -8.52 26.65 -19.59
N GLY A 405 -7.23 26.92 -19.65
CA GLY A 405 -6.68 28.10 -20.34
C GLY A 405 -7.32 29.37 -19.79
N ASP A 406 -8.11 30.04 -20.62
CA ASP A 406 -8.88 31.25 -20.26
C ASP A 406 -10.40 31.02 -20.20
N VAL A 407 -10.87 29.78 -20.43
CA VAL A 407 -12.29 29.47 -20.49
C VAL A 407 -12.78 28.93 -19.14
N PRO A 408 -13.74 29.59 -18.47
CA PRO A 408 -14.38 29.02 -17.28
C PRO A 408 -15.29 27.86 -17.69
N VAL A 409 -14.96 26.65 -17.24
CA VAL A 409 -15.69 25.42 -17.59
C VAL A 409 -16.76 25.07 -16.54
N PHE A 410 -16.50 25.39 -15.27
CA PHE A 410 -17.39 25.02 -14.17
C PHE A 410 -17.37 26.04 -13.03
N TYR A 411 -18.49 26.17 -12.32
CA TYR A 411 -18.66 27.11 -11.20
C TYR A 411 -19.22 26.39 -9.97
N LEU A 412 -18.60 26.62 -8.81
CA LEU A 412 -19.07 26.17 -7.50
C LEU A 412 -19.19 27.36 -6.54
N PRO A 413 -20.38 27.64 -5.98
CA PRO A 413 -20.56 28.78 -5.08
C PRO A 413 -19.73 28.67 -3.80
N LYS A 414 -19.55 27.44 -3.27
CA LYS A 414 -18.77 27.15 -2.07
C LYS A 414 -18.15 25.76 -2.17
N ILE A 415 -16.88 25.65 -1.79
CA ILE A 415 -16.17 24.39 -1.50
C ILE A 415 -15.74 24.48 -0.04
N SER A 416 -15.95 23.43 0.75
CA SER A 416 -15.65 23.44 2.17
C SER A 416 -15.32 22.03 2.65
N GLY A 417 -14.16 21.83 3.24
CA GLY A 417 -13.74 20.54 3.79
C GLY A 417 -12.36 20.59 4.44
N PRO A 418 -11.92 19.48 5.07
CA PRO A 418 -10.56 19.30 5.54
C PRO A 418 -9.53 19.57 4.43
N ALA A 419 -8.38 20.16 4.78
CA ALA A 419 -7.30 20.48 3.85
C ALA A 419 -6.63 19.20 3.29
N GLU A 420 -6.59 18.14 4.10
CA GLU A 420 -6.02 16.85 3.75
C GLU A 420 -6.97 16.05 2.85
N ASP A 421 -8.28 16.11 3.13
CA ASP A 421 -9.34 15.49 2.33
C ASP A 421 -10.57 16.41 2.23
N PRO A 422 -10.78 17.11 1.09
CA PRO A 422 -11.88 18.06 0.93
C PRO A 422 -13.28 17.41 0.90
N GLY A 423 -13.40 16.09 1.06
CA GLY A 423 -14.67 15.39 1.21
C GLY A 423 -15.51 15.37 -0.08
N ILE A 424 -14.90 15.64 -1.23
CA ILE A 424 -15.58 15.60 -2.53
C ILE A 424 -15.90 14.14 -2.85
N PRO A 425 -17.18 13.75 -3.00
CA PRO A 425 -17.55 12.36 -3.20
C PRO A 425 -17.26 11.91 -4.64
N ILE A 426 -17.32 12.79 -5.63
CA ILE A 426 -16.98 12.42 -7.01
C ILE A 426 -15.46 12.27 -7.16
N ARG A 427 -15.01 11.05 -7.49
CA ARG A 427 -13.60 10.71 -7.73
C ARG A 427 -13.19 10.94 -9.17
N ARG A 428 -14.09 10.63 -10.12
CA ARG A 428 -13.80 10.71 -11.55
C ARG A 428 -15.06 11.01 -12.35
N ALA A 429 -14.93 11.86 -13.36
CA ALA A 429 -15.94 12.09 -14.39
C ALA A 429 -15.26 12.07 -15.76
N VAL A 430 -15.73 11.21 -16.66
CA VAL A 430 -15.22 11.07 -18.02
C VAL A 430 -16.36 11.29 -19.00
N VAL A 431 -16.12 12.15 -19.98
CA VAL A 431 -16.99 12.31 -21.13
C VAL A 431 -16.25 11.82 -22.36
N SER A 432 -16.79 10.82 -23.04
CA SER A 432 -16.22 10.28 -24.28
C SER A 432 -17.30 10.17 -25.36
N SER A 433 -16.90 10.02 -26.62
CA SER A 433 -17.83 9.84 -27.73
C SER A 433 -17.25 8.88 -28.76
N ASP A 434 -18.01 7.88 -29.16
CA ASP A 434 -17.63 6.94 -30.22
C ASP A 434 -18.85 6.44 -31.00
N SER A 435 -18.61 5.67 -32.07
CA SER A 435 -19.67 5.16 -32.94
C SER A 435 -20.51 4.03 -32.32
N ILE A 436 -19.99 3.33 -31.32
CA ILE A 436 -20.59 2.13 -30.71
C ILE A 436 -21.53 2.55 -29.55
N PHE A 437 -20.98 3.29 -28.58
CA PHE A 437 -21.66 3.75 -27.36
C PHE A 437 -22.32 5.12 -27.51
N GLY A 438 -21.92 5.91 -28.51
CA GLY A 438 -22.36 7.29 -28.66
C GLY A 438 -21.66 8.20 -27.65
N VAL A 439 -22.35 9.25 -27.20
CA VAL A 439 -21.83 10.11 -26.12
C VAL A 439 -21.98 9.36 -24.80
N GLN A 440 -20.89 9.25 -24.07
CA GLN A 440 -20.77 8.55 -22.80
C GLN A 440 -20.44 9.56 -21.72
N VAL A 441 -21.14 9.45 -20.59
CA VAL A 441 -20.82 10.13 -19.34
C VAL A 441 -20.62 9.04 -18.30
N LYS A 442 -19.38 8.88 -17.82
CA LYS A 442 -19.01 7.88 -16.81
C LYS A 442 -18.54 8.59 -15.56
N THR A 443 -19.17 8.29 -14.43
CA THR A 443 -18.84 8.91 -13.13
C THR A 443 -18.55 7.86 -12.08
N VAL A 444 -17.55 8.13 -11.24
CA VAL A 444 -17.15 7.29 -10.11
C VAL A 444 -17.26 8.12 -8.84
N TRP A 445 -17.97 7.58 -7.86
CA TRP A 445 -18.26 8.25 -6.60
C TRP A 445 -17.76 7.41 -5.43
N ASP A 446 -17.05 8.03 -4.51
CA ASP A 446 -16.66 7.44 -3.22
C ASP A 446 -17.92 7.29 -2.36
N MET A 447 -18.30 6.05 -2.06
CA MET A 447 -19.52 5.76 -1.30
C MET A 447 -19.40 6.14 0.18
N ASN A 448 -18.20 6.03 0.76
CA ASN A 448 -17.95 6.45 2.14
C ASN A 448 -18.21 7.96 2.27
N ARG A 449 -17.71 8.76 1.33
CA ARG A 449 -17.97 10.21 1.30
C ARG A 449 -19.41 10.55 0.93
N LEU A 450 -20.02 9.80 0.02
CA LEU A 450 -21.41 10.04 -0.42
C LEU A 450 -22.41 9.85 0.73
N PHE A 451 -22.20 8.83 1.57
CA PHE A 451 -23.05 8.53 2.72
C PHE A 451 -22.53 9.12 4.05
N GLY A 452 -21.36 9.76 4.05
CA GLY A 452 -20.73 10.27 5.27
C GLY A 452 -20.30 9.18 6.26
N ILE A 453 -20.01 7.97 5.77
CA ILE A 453 -19.57 6.84 6.58
C ILE A 453 -18.04 6.93 6.74
N PRO A 454 -17.49 6.70 7.95
CA PRO A 454 -16.04 6.66 8.15
C PRO A 454 -15.37 5.67 7.20
N LYS A 455 -14.29 6.09 6.54
CA LYS A 455 -13.49 5.20 5.68
C LYS A 455 -12.86 4.09 6.52
N VAL A 456 -13.15 2.84 6.19
CA VAL A 456 -12.46 1.68 6.77
C VAL A 456 -11.07 1.59 6.13
N PRO A 457 -9.98 1.55 6.91
CA PRO A 457 -8.62 1.39 6.37
C PRO A 457 -8.52 0.15 5.48
N GLY A 458 -7.89 0.30 4.32
CA GLY A 458 -7.72 -0.79 3.37
C GLY A 458 -8.98 -1.16 2.58
N VAL A 459 -10.09 -0.41 2.70
CA VAL A 459 -11.31 -0.60 1.90
C VAL A 459 -11.59 0.64 1.05
N GLU A 460 -11.78 0.42 -0.25
CA GLU A 460 -12.30 1.39 -1.20
C GLU A 460 -13.62 0.89 -1.75
N TRP A 461 -14.66 1.71 -1.66
CA TRP A 461 -16.00 1.38 -2.13
C TRP A 461 -16.53 2.50 -2.99
N ASP A 462 -16.70 2.20 -4.27
CA ASP A 462 -17.03 3.15 -5.31
C ASP A 462 -18.37 2.81 -5.96
N LEU A 463 -19.20 3.83 -6.21
CA LEU A 463 -20.38 3.77 -7.05
C LEU A 463 -20.03 4.19 -8.48
N LEU A 464 -20.37 3.33 -9.43
CA LEU A 464 -20.18 3.52 -10.86
C LEU A 464 -21.53 3.94 -11.45
N ALA A 465 -21.63 5.19 -11.89
CA ALA A 465 -22.83 5.72 -12.52
C ALA A 465 -22.51 6.20 -13.94
N ASN A 466 -23.03 5.48 -14.92
CA ASN A 466 -22.69 5.66 -16.32
C ASN A 466 -23.94 5.87 -17.17
N TYR A 467 -23.80 6.64 -18.23
CA TYR A 467 -24.84 6.82 -19.23
C TYR A 467 -24.21 6.85 -20.62
N SER A 468 -24.78 6.08 -21.55
CA SER A 468 -24.35 6.02 -22.94
C SER A 468 -25.54 6.26 -23.86
N THR A 469 -25.47 7.23 -24.78
CA THR A 469 -26.65 7.60 -25.59
C THR A 469 -27.17 6.48 -26.48
N LYS A 470 -26.31 5.56 -26.93
CA LYS A 470 -26.70 4.39 -27.77
C LYS A 470 -26.86 3.08 -27.01
N ARG A 471 -26.58 3.07 -25.70
CA ARG A 471 -26.54 1.84 -24.86
C ARG A 471 -27.27 1.99 -23.53
N GLY A 472 -27.86 3.15 -23.25
CA GLY A 472 -28.67 3.39 -22.06
C GLY A 472 -27.88 3.65 -20.77
N PRO A 473 -28.59 3.73 -19.62
CA PRO A 473 -28.00 3.94 -18.30
C PRO A 473 -27.39 2.65 -17.73
N GLY A 474 -26.31 2.81 -16.98
CA GLY A 474 -25.68 1.75 -16.21
C GLY A 474 -25.31 2.22 -14.80
N LEU A 475 -25.43 1.29 -13.85
CA LEU A 475 -25.20 1.54 -12.44
C LEU A 475 -24.52 0.31 -11.83
N GLY A 476 -23.50 0.53 -11.03
CA GLY A 476 -22.81 -0.54 -10.34
C GLY A 476 -22.00 -0.07 -9.15
N ASN A 477 -21.37 -1.01 -8.47
CA ASN A 477 -20.46 -0.77 -7.38
C ASN A 477 -19.16 -1.53 -7.64
N ALA A 478 -18.04 -0.91 -7.30
CA ALA A 478 -16.74 -1.55 -7.22
C ALA A 478 -16.25 -1.49 -5.78
N ILE A 479 -15.67 -2.57 -5.30
CA ILE A 479 -15.04 -2.64 -3.98
C ILE A 479 -13.65 -3.22 -4.13
N ASP A 480 -12.67 -2.58 -3.52
CA ASP A 480 -11.32 -3.10 -3.33
C ASP A 480 -11.06 -3.16 -1.83
N PHE A 481 -10.55 -4.29 -1.35
CA PHE A 481 -10.29 -4.45 0.08
C PHE A 481 -9.01 -5.23 0.35
N GLY A 482 -8.31 -4.88 1.41
CA GLY A 482 -7.13 -5.58 1.86
C GLY A 482 -6.71 -5.18 3.27
N GLY A 483 -6.10 -6.11 3.98
CA GLY A 483 -5.67 -5.90 5.36
C GLY A 483 -5.13 -7.16 5.98
N THR A 484 -4.98 -7.15 7.30
CA THR A 484 -4.55 -8.30 8.11
C THR A 484 -5.47 -8.43 9.31
N ASN A 485 -5.85 -9.66 9.65
CA ASN A 485 -6.66 -10.00 10.82
C ASN A 485 -6.06 -11.22 11.56
N ASN A 486 -6.74 -11.70 12.61
CA ASN A 486 -6.29 -12.85 13.43
C ASN A 486 -6.07 -14.16 12.65
N LEU A 487 -6.69 -14.30 11.46
CA LEU A 487 -6.51 -15.47 10.61
C LEU A 487 -5.33 -15.28 9.65
N GLY A 488 -4.99 -14.03 9.31
CA GLY A 488 -3.87 -13.69 8.43
C GLY A 488 -4.20 -12.53 7.50
N SER A 489 -3.35 -12.31 6.52
CA SER A 489 -3.57 -11.26 5.51
C SER A 489 -4.70 -11.64 4.56
N TYR A 490 -5.62 -10.71 4.29
CA TYR A 490 -6.69 -10.87 3.32
C TYR A 490 -6.60 -9.77 2.25
N LYS A 491 -7.03 -10.10 1.03
CA LYS A 491 -7.22 -9.12 -0.04
C LYS A 491 -8.25 -9.61 -1.04
N GLY A 492 -8.92 -8.67 -1.70
CA GLY A 492 -9.87 -8.98 -2.72
C GLY A 492 -10.41 -7.74 -3.41
N ASN A 493 -11.22 -8.00 -4.43
CA ASN A 493 -11.97 -6.99 -5.13
C ASN A 493 -13.32 -7.55 -5.57
N GLY A 494 -14.25 -6.67 -5.91
CA GLY A 494 -15.51 -7.07 -6.51
C GLY A 494 -16.13 -5.96 -7.32
N THR A 495 -16.82 -6.33 -8.39
CA THR A 495 -17.59 -5.41 -9.23
C THR A 495 -18.97 -6.00 -9.45
N GLY A 496 -20.00 -5.28 -9.04
CA GLY A 496 -21.39 -5.57 -9.41
C GLY A 496 -21.91 -4.45 -10.29
N TYR A 497 -22.17 -4.70 -11.56
CA TYR A 497 -22.55 -3.68 -12.52
C TYR A 497 -23.74 -4.12 -13.38
N TYR A 498 -24.73 -3.24 -13.49
CA TYR A 498 -25.92 -3.42 -14.29
C TYR A 498 -25.97 -2.37 -15.39
N GLN A 499 -26.43 -2.77 -16.58
CA GLN A 499 -26.58 -1.93 -17.75
C GLN A 499 -27.91 -2.27 -18.43
N TYR A 500 -28.74 -1.26 -18.64
CA TYR A 500 -29.92 -1.39 -19.50
C TYR A 500 -29.52 -1.05 -20.93
N ASP A 501 -29.23 -2.08 -21.73
CA ASP A 501 -28.74 -1.99 -23.11
C ASP A 501 -29.83 -2.29 -24.13
N SER A 502 -30.27 -1.26 -24.85
CA SER A 502 -31.21 -1.39 -25.98
C SER A 502 -30.53 -1.43 -27.35
N GLY A 503 -29.20 -1.43 -27.38
CA GLY A 503 -28.38 -1.43 -28.58
C GLY A 503 -28.19 -2.82 -29.19
N ARG A 504 -27.36 -2.85 -30.23
CA ARG A 504 -26.87 -4.08 -30.86
C ARG A 504 -25.36 -4.16 -30.71
N ASP A 505 -24.85 -5.36 -30.51
CA ASP A 505 -23.43 -5.59 -30.30
C ASP A 505 -22.64 -5.43 -31.61
N ASN A 506 -21.49 -4.77 -31.49
CA ASN A 506 -20.48 -4.65 -32.51
C ASN A 506 -19.15 -5.14 -31.96
N LEU A 507 -18.81 -6.36 -32.35
CA LEU A 507 -17.67 -7.16 -31.86
C LEU A 507 -16.66 -7.42 -32.97
N GLY A 508 -16.62 -6.55 -33.98
CA GLY A 508 -15.68 -6.65 -35.10
C GLY A 508 -16.20 -7.44 -36.31
N LEU A 509 -15.28 -8.10 -37.03
CA LEU A 509 -15.54 -8.74 -38.33
C LEU A 509 -16.70 -9.74 -38.25
N ASP A 510 -17.65 -9.62 -39.17
CA ASP A 510 -18.88 -10.43 -39.29
C ASP A 510 -19.82 -10.39 -38.06
N ARG A 511 -19.52 -9.59 -37.03
CA ARG A 511 -20.25 -9.51 -35.76
C ARG A 511 -20.58 -8.06 -35.37
N ARG A 512 -20.94 -7.22 -36.36
CA ARG A 512 -21.19 -5.77 -36.17
C ARG A 512 -22.61 -5.38 -35.78
N ASN A 513 -23.53 -6.35 -35.75
CA ASN A 513 -24.96 -6.10 -35.64
C ASN A 513 -25.72 -7.21 -34.92
N LEU A 514 -25.12 -7.77 -33.87
CA LEU A 514 -25.69 -8.88 -33.12
C LEU A 514 -26.73 -8.40 -32.11
N ILE A 515 -27.79 -9.18 -31.93
CA ILE A 515 -28.84 -8.91 -30.95
C ILE A 515 -28.44 -9.60 -29.63
N PRO A 516 -28.21 -8.83 -28.54
CA PRO A 516 -27.95 -9.41 -27.22
C PRO A 516 -29.11 -10.31 -26.76
N GLU A 517 -28.83 -11.31 -25.93
CA GLU A 517 -29.86 -12.24 -25.44
C GLU A 517 -30.94 -11.53 -24.59
N SER A 518 -30.56 -10.43 -23.93
CA SER A 518 -31.39 -9.63 -23.04
C SER A 518 -30.93 -8.18 -23.06
N GLN A 519 -31.86 -7.25 -22.82
CA GLN A 519 -31.53 -5.84 -22.61
C GLN A 519 -30.97 -5.55 -21.20
N ASN A 520 -31.17 -6.47 -20.26
CA ASN A 520 -30.65 -6.36 -18.90
C ASN A 520 -29.31 -7.07 -18.86
N ARG A 521 -28.22 -6.31 -18.96
CA ARG A 521 -26.86 -6.81 -19.06
C ARG A 521 -26.02 -6.40 -17.86
N GLY A 522 -24.91 -7.08 -17.62
CA GLY A 522 -24.08 -6.77 -16.46
C GLY A 522 -23.11 -7.87 -16.08
N GLU A 523 -22.37 -7.60 -15.02
CA GLU A 523 -21.49 -8.55 -14.36
C GLU A 523 -21.64 -8.47 -12.84
N ALA A 524 -21.38 -9.59 -12.18
CA ALA A 524 -21.11 -9.63 -10.75
C ALA A 524 -19.87 -10.49 -10.54
N THR A 525 -18.75 -9.85 -10.22
CA THR A 525 -17.49 -10.49 -9.91
C THR A 525 -17.10 -10.17 -8.47
N PHE A 526 -16.61 -11.16 -7.73
CA PHE A 526 -16.06 -10.96 -6.39
C PHE A 526 -14.95 -11.97 -6.17
N ARG A 527 -13.72 -11.49 -6.00
CA ARG A 527 -12.51 -12.29 -5.84
C ARG A 527 -11.94 -12.00 -4.46
N ALA A 528 -11.77 -13.02 -3.65
CA ALA A 528 -11.22 -12.89 -2.31
C ALA A 528 -10.19 -13.98 -2.05
N ARG A 529 -9.11 -13.61 -1.36
CA ARG A 529 -8.17 -14.56 -0.78
C ARG A 529 -7.82 -14.17 0.65
N GLN A 530 -7.57 -15.17 1.46
CA GLN A 530 -7.18 -15.02 2.85
C GLN A 530 -6.13 -16.07 3.20
N ASN A 531 -4.97 -15.60 3.65
CA ASN A 531 -4.01 -16.46 4.31
C ASN A 531 -4.60 -16.85 5.67
N LEU A 532 -4.52 -18.13 6.00
CA LEU A 532 -4.96 -18.72 7.26
C LEU A 532 -3.72 -19.14 8.08
N PRO A 533 -3.87 -19.40 9.39
CA PRO A 533 -2.76 -19.88 10.21
C PRO A 533 -2.21 -21.20 9.69
N GLY A 534 -0.89 -21.38 9.79
CA GLY A 534 -0.20 -22.60 9.35
C GLY A 534 0.00 -22.71 7.84
N ASP A 535 0.19 -21.59 7.13
CA ASP A 535 0.45 -21.55 5.67
C ASP A 535 -0.69 -22.12 4.79
N ALA A 536 -1.92 -22.06 5.28
CA ALA A 536 -3.11 -22.30 4.46
C ALA A 536 -3.55 -21.04 3.70
N LEU A 537 -4.15 -21.24 2.54
CA LEU A 537 -4.74 -20.19 1.71
C LEU A 537 -6.18 -20.56 1.38
N LEU A 538 -7.14 -19.77 1.87
CA LEU A 538 -8.52 -19.77 1.37
C LEU A 538 -8.62 -18.82 0.19
N PHE A 539 -9.21 -19.26 -0.91
CA PHE A 539 -9.44 -18.42 -2.09
C PHE A 539 -10.82 -18.71 -2.67
N GLY A 540 -11.46 -17.67 -3.19
CA GLY A 540 -12.78 -17.77 -3.79
C GLY A 540 -12.99 -16.73 -4.86
N GLU A 541 -13.79 -17.10 -5.85
CA GLU A 541 -14.30 -16.25 -6.90
C GLU A 541 -15.80 -16.50 -7.03
N LEU A 542 -16.59 -15.44 -7.05
CA LEU A 542 -17.96 -15.48 -7.53
C LEU A 542 -17.97 -14.68 -8.83
N GLY A 543 -18.34 -15.35 -9.92
CA GLY A 543 -18.29 -14.79 -11.25
C GLY A 543 -19.60 -15.04 -11.99
N TYR A 544 -20.28 -13.96 -12.36
CA TYR A 544 -21.51 -13.98 -13.15
C TYR A 544 -21.44 -12.94 -14.25
N LEU A 545 -21.84 -13.35 -15.46
CA LEU A 545 -21.98 -12.52 -16.63
C LEU A 545 -23.39 -12.69 -17.20
N SER A 546 -24.00 -11.59 -17.66
CA SER A 546 -25.37 -11.64 -18.20
C SER A 546 -25.50 -12.46 -19.47
N ASP A 547 -24.50 -12.39 -20.33
CA ASP A 547 -24.46 -13.03 -21.63
C ASP A 547 -23.02 -13.13 -22.13
N ARG A 548 -22.82 -13.96 -23.16
CA ARG A 548 -21.50 -14.19 -23.73
C ARG A 548 -20.82 -12.92 -24.23
N ASN A 549 -21.54 -12.01 -24.87
CA ASN A 549 -20.95 -10.88 -25.57
C ASN A 549 -20.67 -9.68 -24.63
N TYR A 550 -21.12 -9.73 -23.37
CA TYR A 550 -21.07 -8.57 -22.48
C TYR A 550 -19.64 -8.04 -22.26
N LEU A 551 -18.71 -8.91 -21.85
CA LEU A 551 -17.32 -8.49 -21.62
C LEU A 551 -16.65 -8.05 -22.91
N GLU A 552 -16.80 -8.80 -24.01
CA GLU A 552 -16.24 -8.44 -25.32
C GLU A 552 -16.73 -7.06 -25.79
N GLN A 553 -18.02 -6.74 -25.58
CA GLN A 553 -18.58 -5.45 -25.96
C GLN A 553 -18.13 -4.30 -25.05
N TYR A 554 -18.22 -4.46 -23.74
CA TYR A 554 -18.08 -3.36 -22.78
C TYR A 554 -16.67 -3.22 -22.20
N ASN A 555 -15.92 -4.32 -22.15
CA ASN A 555 -14.61 -4.44 -21.52
C ASN A 555 -13.70 -5.36 -22.35
N GLU A 556 -13.53 -5.07 -23.64
CA GLU A 556 -12.75 -5.89 -24.59
C GLU A 556 -11.34 -6.24 -24.06
N SER A 557 -10.64 -5.26 -23.49
CA SER A 557 -9.33 -5.52 -22.85
C SER A 557 -9.40 -6.58 -21.76
N ARG A 558 -10.46 -6.60 -20.93
CA ARG A 558 -10.61 -7.63 -19.89
C ARG A 558 -10.92 -8.98 -20.50
N PHE A 559 -11.75 -9.02 -21.54
CA PHE A 559 -12.05 -10.25 -22.27
C PHE A 559 -10.79 -10.88 -22.88
N ASP A 560 -9.87 -10.07 -23.42
CA ASP A 560 -8.67 -10.56 -24.10
C ASP A 560 -7.50 -10.89 -23.15
N THR A 561 -7.36 -10.17 -22.03
CA THR A 561 -6.14 -10.26 -21.20
C THR A 561 -6.35 -10.73 -19.77
N ASP A 562 -7.55 -10.59 -19.22
CA ASP A 562 -7.78 -10.97 -17.83
C ASP A 562 -8.03 -12.48 -17.71
N LYS A 563 -7.89 -12.99 -16.49
CA LYS A 563 -8.40 -14.32 -16.13
C LYS A 563 -9.90 -14.39 -16.39
N ASP A 564 -10.34 -15.51 -16.97
CA ASP A 564 -11.73 -15.91 -17.10
C ASP A 564 -12.56 -15.72 -15.82
N VAL A 565 -13.84 -15.38 -16.02
CA VAL A 565 -14.80 -15.16 -14.94
C VAL A 565 -15.39 -16.50 -14.52
N GLU A 566 -15.07 -16.92 -13.31
CA GLU A 566 -15.42 -18.23 -12.79
C GLU A 566 -16.14 -18.13 -11.45
N THR A 567 -16.90 -19.16 -11.06
CA THR A 567 -17.37 -19.30 -9.68
C THR A 567 -16.69 -20.50 -9.04
N LEU A 568 -15.78 -20.23 -8.09
CA LEU A 568 -15.01 -21.25 -7.40
C LEU A 568 -14.76 -20.91 -5.93
N LEU A 569 -14.50 -21.94 -5.15
CA LEU A 569 -14.06 -21.83 -3.76
C LEU A 569 -13.08 -22.95 -3.48
N GLY A 570 -11.97 -22.64 -2.83
CA GLY A 570 -11.01 -23.66 -2.45
C GLY A 570 -10.10 -23.25 -1.31
N VAL A 571 -9.45 -24.27 -0.77
CA VAL A 571 -8.41 -24.15 0.25
C VAL A 571 -7.16 -24.87 -0.24
N ARG A 572 -6.01 -24.22 -0.08
CA ARG A 572 -4.69 -24.82 -0.28
C ARG A 572 -3.96 -24.87 1.05
N GLN A 573 -3.22 -25.94 1.29
CA GLN A 573 -2.36 -26.12 2.45
C GLN A 573 -1.00 -26.59 1.97
N ASP A 574 0.04 -25.82 2.29
CA ASP A 574 1.41 -26.18 1.98
C ASP A 574 2.12 -26.66 3.26
N GLN A 575 2.89 -27.76 3.18
CA GLN A 575 3.66 -28.27 4.31
C GLN A 575 4.95 -28.94 3.82
N GLY A 576 6.07 -28.22 3.93
CA GLY A 576 7.38 -28.69 3.50
C GLY A 576 7.39 -29.05 2.02
N ALA A 577 7.62 -30.33 1.69
CA ALA A 577 7.65 -30.83 0.31
C ALA A 577 6.27 -31.24 -0.23
N TYR A 578 5.18 -31.00 0.51
CA TYR A 578 3.82 -31.37 0.15
C TYR A 578 2.93 -30.13 -0.02
N SER A 579 2.02 -30.19 -0.97
CA SER A 579 0.95 -29.20 -1.17
C SER A 579 -0.36 -29.94 -1.39
N GLY A 580 -1.38 -29.64 -0.59
CA GLY A 580 -2.73 -30.17 -0.75
C GLY A 580 -3.69 -29.05 -1.14
N MET A 581 -4.65 -29.36 -2.01
CA MET A 581 -5.69 -28.43 -2.44
C MET A 581 -7.03 -29.14 -2.49
N LEU A 582 -8.07 -28.52 -1.93
CA LEU A 582 -9.45 -28.95 -2.06
C LEU A 582 -10.26 -27.77 -2.57
N TRP A 583 -10.90 -27.93 -3.72
CA TRP A 583 -11.60 -26.84 -4.37
C TRP A 583 -12.82 -27.33 -5.13
N GLY A 584 -13.78 -26.44 -5.34
CA GLY A 584 -14.92 -26.68 -6.20
C GLY A 584 -15.14 -25.50 -7.14
N ARG A 585 -15.66 -25.79 -8.33
CA ARG A 585 -16.00 -24.81 -9.35
C ARG A 585 -17.35 -25.18 -9.97
N ALA A 586 -18.18 -24.18 -10.19
CA ALA A 586 -19.48 -24.32 -10.84
C ALA A 586 -19.66 -23.25 -11.92
N ASP A 587 -20.15 -23.64 -13.08
CA ASP A 587 -20.51 -22.74 -14.17
C ASP A 587 -21.90 -22.13 -13.92
N LEU A 588 -21.90 -20.87 -13.48
CA LEU A 588 -23.14 -20.10 -13.33
C LEU A 588 -23.60 -19.44 -14.64
N ASN A 589 -22.71 -19.34 -15.64
CA ASN A 589 -22.96 -18.61 -16.88
C ASN A 589 -23.65 -19.51 -17.91
N GLY A 590 -23.24 -20.78 -18.02
CA GLY A 590 -23.91 -21.80 -18.84
C GLY A 590 -23.74 -21.60 -20.34
N PHE A 591 -22.74 -20.81 -20.75
CA PHE A 591 -22.45 -20.52 -22.15
C PHE A 591 -20.97 -20.64 -22.53
N GLU A 592 -20.09 -20.90 -21.56
CA GLU A 592 -18.65 -21.14 -21.78
C GLU A 592 -18.35 -22.64 -21.78
N ALA A 593 -17.13 -23.00 -22.21
CA ALA A 593 -16.67 -24.37 -22.35
C ALA A 593 -16.00 -24.88 -21.07
N THR A 594 -16.61 -24.60 -19.91
CA THR A 594 -16.00 -24.86 -18.60
C THR A 594 -16.46 -26.19 -18.01
N THR A 595 -15.61 -26.75 -17.15
CA THR A 595 -15.93 -28.00 -16.42
C THR A 595 -16.25 -27.72 -14.96
N ASP A 596 -17.38 -28.22 -14.47
CA ASP A 596 -17.73 -28.17 -13.06
C ASP A 596 -16.92 -29.20 -12.28
N TRP A 597 -16.31 -28.79 -11.18
CA TRP A 597 -15.55 -29.68 -10.29
C TRP A 597 -16.21 -29.66 -8.90
N LEU A 598 -16.77 -30.80 -8.46
CA LEU A 598 -17.74 -30.84 -7.36
C LEU A 598 -17.49 -31.91 -6.27
N PRO A 599 -16.52 -31.74 -5.36
CA PRO A 599 -15.30 -30.96 -5.48
C PRO A 599 -14.18 -31.78 -6.15
N ARG A 600 -13.00 -31.17 -6.27
CA ARG A 600 -11.73 -31.81 -6.65
C ARG A 600 -10.69 -31.62 -5.55
N ALA A 601 -9.95 -32.69 -5.27
CA ALA A 601 -8.79 -32.68 -4.40
C ALA A 601 -7.53 -32.97 -5.22
N ASP A 602 -6.46 -32.23 -4.96
CA ASP A 602 -5.14 -32.42 -5.55
C ASP A 602 -4.08 -32.49 -4.44
N ILE A 603 -3.14 -33.42 -4.56
CA ILE A 603 -2.02 -33.60 -3.64
C ILE A 603 -0.73 -33.67 -4.45
N TYR A 604 0.21 -32.81 -4.10
CA TYR A 604 1.52 -32.71 -4.72
C TYR A 604 2.61 -33.09 -3.72
N SER A 605 3.66 -33.74 -4.22
CA SER A 605 4.94 -33.87 -3.54
C SER A 605 6.05 -33.41 -4.50
N PHE A 606 6.93 -32.52 -4.04
CA PHE A 606 7.98 -31.93 -4.86
C PHE A 606 9.36 -32.38 -4.40
N SER A 607 10.06 -33.14 -5.25
CA SER A 607 11.49 -33.47 -5.11
C SER A 607 11.88 -33.94 -3.70
N LYS A 608 11.11 -34.88 -3.13
CA LYS A 608 11.43 -35.47 -1.83
C LYS A 608 12.67 -36.37 -1.98
N PRO A 609 13.75 -36.14 -1.21
CA PRO A 609 14.94 -36.98 -1.29
C PRO A 609 14.65 -38.38 -0.75
N LEU A 610 15.11 -39.39 -1.47
CA LEU A 610 15.12 -40.79 -1.11
C LEU A 610 16.57 -41.27 -1.07
N PHE A 611 16.86 -42.28 -0.24
CA PHE A 611 18.19 -42.90 -0.13
C PHE A 611 19.32 -41.86 0.06
N ASN A 612 19.16 -40.95 1.03
CA ASN A 612 20.11 -39.86 1.32
C ASN A 612 20.41 -38.94 0.13
N GLY A 613 19.41 -38.69 -0.74
CA GLY A 613 19.53 -37.77 -1.87
C GLY A 613 20.09 -38.42 -3.14
N LEU A 614 20.17 -39.74 -3.20
CA LEU A 614 20.51 -40.45 -4.44
C LEU A 614 19.37 -40.38 -5.47
N LEU A 615 18.11 -40.40 -4.99
CA LEU A 615 16.91 -40.30 -5.82
C LEU A 615 15.99 -39.23 -5.26
N TYR A 616 15.23 -38.59 -6.12
CA TYR A 616 14.23 -37.59 -5.77
C TYR A 616 12.88 -38.05 -6.30
N TRP A 617 11.88 -38.02 -5.42
CA TRP A 617 10.52 -38.42 -5.75
C TRP A 617 9.62 -37.20 -5.84
N SER A 618 8.90 -37.08 -6.95
CA SER A 618 7.85 -36.10 -7.14
C SER A 618 6.54 -36.83 -7.47
N SER A 619 5.41 -36.31 -7.00
CA SER A 619 4.11 -36.90 -7.31
C SER A 619 3.02 -35.84 -7.45
N HIS A 620 2.00 -36.18 -8.23
CA HIS A 620 0.75 -35.45 -8.31
C HIS A 620 -0.39 -36.47 -8.39
N SER A 621 -1.28 -36.42 -7.41
CA SER A 621 -2.49 -37.24 -7.37
C SER A 621 -3.70 -36.33 -7.27
N SER A 622 -4.74 -36.63 -8.03
CA SER A 622 -5.99 -35.88 -7.97
C SER A 622 -7.21 -36.79 -8.05
N ALA A 623 -8.30 -36.35 -7.44
CA ALA A 623 -9.59 -37.02 -7.53
C ALA A 623 -10.71 -35.99 -7.41
N GLY A 624 -11.70 -36.06 -8.30
CA GLY A 624 -12.86 -35.17 -8.25
C GLY A 624 -14.03 -35.71 -9.05
N TYR A 625 -15.20 -35.13 -8.81
CA TYR A 625 -16.35 -35.31 -9.68
C TYR A 625 -16.38 -34.16 -10.68
N ALA A 626 -16.34 -34.49 -11.96
CA ALA A 626 -16.37 -33.52 -13.05
C ALA A 626 -17.70 -33.60 -13.79
N ASP A 627 -18.27 -32.46 -14.19
CA ASP A 627 -19.37 -32.37 -15.16
C ASP A 627 -18.99 -31.34 -16.21
N THR A 628 -18.73 -31.80 -17.44
CA THR A 628 -18.40 -30.94 -18.57
C THR A 628 -19.57 -30.91 -19.55
N GLN A 629 -19.89 -29.72 -20.03
CA GLN A 629 -21.00 -29.49 -20.93
C GLN A 629 -20.52 -28.83 -22.21
N GLN A 630 -21.18 -29.18 -23.32
CA GLN A 630 -20.91 -28.56 -24.60
C GLN A 630 -21.35 -27.10 -24.60
N LEU A 631 -20.54 -26.26 -25.25
CA LEU A 631 -20.86 -24.86 -25.51
C LEU A 631 -22.29 -24.67 -26.01
N ARG A 632 -22.99 -23.69 -25.43
CA ARG A 632 -24.31 -23.29 -25.94
C ARG A 632 -24.15 -22.56 -27.27
N ALA A 633 -25.05 -22.82 -28.23
CA ALA A 633 -25.16 -21.99 -29.42
C ALA A 633 -25.64 -20.56 -29.08
N PRO A 634 -25.25 -19.53 -29.85
CA PRO A 634 -25.74 -18.16 -29.67
C PRO A 634 -27.25 -18.08 -29.92
N THR A 635 -27.93 -17.10 -29.31
CA THR A 635 -29.35 -16.85 -29.57
C THR A 635 -29.59 -16.16 -30.91
N ASP A 636 -28.65 -15.32 -31.35
CA ASP A 636 -28.69 -14.68 -32.67
C ASP A 636 -28.07 -15.60 -33.72
N ILE A 637 -28.86 -15.97 -34.72
CA ILE A 637 -28.43 -16.82 -35.84
C ILE A 637 -27.34 -16.18 -36.71
N ASN A 638 -27.18 -14.86 -36.64
CA ASN A 638 -26.15 -14.14 -37.39
C ASN A 638 -24.78 -14.19 -36.73
N ASP A 639 -24.66 -14.65 -35.48
CA ASP A 639 -23.35 -14.84 -34.84
C ASP A 639 -22.71 -16.12 -35.43
N PRO A 640 -21.56 -16.02 -36.13
CA PRO A 640 -20.92 -17.13 -36.83
C PRO A 640 -20.23 -18.09 -35.84
N TYR A 641 -20.94 -18.54 -34.82
CA TYR A 641 -20.46 -19.34 -33.69
C TYR A 641 -21.14 -20.71 -33.69
N THR A 642 -20.35 -21.79 -33.67
CA THR A 642 -20.90 -23.14 -33.57
C THR A 642 -20.13 -24.03 -32.59
N PRO A 643 -20.82 -24.77 -31.70
CA PRO A 643 -20.18 -25.75 -30.84
C PRO A 643 -19.43 -26.85 -31.61
N LEU A 644 -19.76 -27.07 -32.88
CA LEU A 644 -19.05 -28.01 -33.75
C LEU A 644 -17.60 -27.59 -34.06
N GLY A 645 -17.23 -26.32 -33.83
CA GLY A 645 -15.84 -25.86 -33.94
C GLY A 645 -14.93 -26.44 -32.86
N MET A 646 -15.50 -27.03 -31.81
CA MET A 646 -14.77 -27.68 -30.72
C MET A 646 -15.26 -29.11 -30.54
N THR A 647 -15.00 -29.97 -31.53
CA THR A 647 -15.45 -31.38 -31.54
C THR A 647 -14.96 -32.23 -30.38
N TYR A 648 -13.95 -31.75 -29.66
CA TYR A 648 -13.39 -32.40 -28.47
C TYR A 648 -14.07 -31.98 -27.16
N ASN A 649 -14.90 -30.93 -27.19
CA ASN A 649 -15.77 -30.57 -26.09
C ASN A 649 -17.10 -31.32 -26.26
N THR A 650 -17.37 -32.26 -25.35
CA THR A 650 -18.55 -33.12 -25.34
C THR A 650 -19.12 -33.17 -23.94
N ASN A 651 -20.42 -33.41 -23.82
CA ASN A 651 -21.02 -33.70 -22.53
C ASN A 651 -20.40 -34.97 -21.94
N ALA A 652 -19.83 -34.88 -20.75
CA ALA A 652 -19.30 -36.01 -20.00
C ALA A 652 -19.30 -35.69 -18.51
N SER A 653 -19.70 -36.66 -17.68
CA SER A 653 -19.74 -36.46 -16.23
C SER A 653 -19.32 -37.70 -15.46
N GLY A 654 -18.75 -37.48 -14.28
CA GLY A 654 -18.41 -38.53 -13.35
C GLY A 654 -17.06 -38.34 -12.67
N VAL A 655 -16.62 -39.40 -11.99
CA VAL A 655 -15.35 -39.41 -11.27
C VAL A 655 -14.18 -39.36 -12.24
N VAL A 656 -13.28 -38.41 -12.00
CA VAL A 656 -11.98 -38.31 -12.64
C VAL A 656 -10.93 -38.41 -11.55
N ALA A 657 -10.01 -39.36 -11.69
CA ALA A 657 -8.93 -39.56 -10.74
C ALA A 657 -7.62 -39.89 -11.45
N MET A 658 -6.50 -39.38 -10.94
CA MET A 658 -5.18 -39.76 -11.43
C MET A 658 -4.15 -39.82 -10.31
N SER A 659 -3.11 -40.60 -10.52
CA SER A 659 -1.88 -40.55 -9.73
C SER A 659 -0.68 -40.68 -10.64
N ARG A 660 0.23 -39.71 -10.55
CA ARG A 660 1.48 -39.63 -11.29
C ARG A 660 2.65 -39.59 -10.31
N HIS A 661 3.68 -40.39 -10.57
CA HIS A 661 4.90 -40.45 -9.77
C HIS A 661 6.12 -40.41 -10.66
N GLU A 662 7.08 -39.54 -10.36
CA GLU A 662 8.38 -39.46 -11.01
C GLU A 662 9.49 -39.73 -9.99
N LEU A 663 10.50 -40.49 -10.42
CA LEU A 663 11.77 -40.66 -9.76
C LEU A 663 12.86 -40.10 -10.66
N ALA A 664 13.64 -39.17 -10.12
CA ALA A 664 14.76 -38.53 -10.81
C ALA A 664 16.06 -38.68 -10.02
N ALA A 665 17.19 -38.81 -10.70
CA ALA A 665 18.51 -38.96 -10.08
C ALA A 665 19.49 -37.93 -10.65
N PRO A 666 19.69 -36.77 -10.00
CA PRO A 666 20.59 -35.75 -10.51
C PRO A 666 22.06 -36.12 -10.26
N PHE A 667 22.87 -36.05 -11.32
CA PHE A 667 24.31 -36.26 -11.30
C PHE A 667 25.04 -35.02 -11.82
N MET A 668 25.84 -34.40 -10.95
CA MET A 668 26.70 -33.29 -11.34
C MET A 668 27.97 -33.82 -12.02
N MET A 669 28.06 -33.62 -13.34
CA MET A 669 29.22 -33.96 -14.17
C MET A 669 29.97 -32.68 -14.57
N GLY A 670 30.52 -31.99 -13.56
CA GLY A 670 31.23 -30.71 -13.76
C GLY A 670 30.26 -29.59 -14.17
N PRO A 671 30.40 -28.99 -15.37
CA PRO A 671 29.51 -27.91 -15.82
C PRO A 671 28.15 -28.41 -16.33
N ILE A 672 27.98 -29.73 -16.45
CA ILE A 672 26.75 -30.36 -16.93
C ILE A 672 26.08 -31.08 -15.75
N ASN A 673 24.81 -30.77 -15.49
CA ASN A 673 23.97 -31.58 -14.61
C ASN A 673 23.17 -32.57 -15.47
N VAL A 674 23.25 -33.86 -15.18
CA VAL A 674 22.54 -34.93 -15.89
C VAL A 674 21.56 -35.61 -14.95
N GLU A 675 20.30 -35.68 -15.33
CA GLU A 675 19.19 -36.18 -14.51
C GLU A 675 18.39 -37.22 -15.31
N PRO A 676 18.76 -38.51 -15.25
CA PRO A 676 17.85 -39.58 -15.64
C PRO A 676 16.59 -39.57 -14.78
N PHE A 677 15.46 -39.86 -15.42
CA PHE A 677 14.16 -39.92 -14.76
C PHE A 677 13.28 -41.07 -15.29
N VAL A 678 12.37 -41.52 -14.44
CA VAL A 678 11.29 -42.44 -14.78
C VAL A 678 10.02 -41.97 -14.12
N MET A 679 8.93 -41.91 -14.88
CA MET A 679 7.62 -41.47 -14.44
C MET A 679 6.56 -42.47 -14.89
N GLY A 680 5.61 -42.73 -14.00
CA GLY A 680 4.41 -43.51 -14.27
C GLY A 680 3.15 -42.77 -13.84
N GLU A 681 2.10 -42.91 -14.62
CA GLU A 681 0.76 -42.38 -14.33
C GLU A 681 -0.29 -43.47 -14.50
N ALA A 682 -1.24 -43.50 -13.58
CA ALA A 682 -2.52 -44.20 -13.74
C ALA A 682 -3.64 -43.17 -13.61
N ALA A 683 -4.55 -43.14 -14.58
CA ALA A 683 -5.67 -42.21 -14.63
C ALA A 683 -6.97 -42.95 -15.00
N TYR A 684 -8.07 -42.51 -14.41
CA TYR A 684 -9.41 -43.05 -14.57
C TYR A 684 -10.39 -41.91 -14.87
N TRP A 685 -11.21 -42.11 -15.89
CA TRP A 685 -12.37 -41.28 -16.18
C TRP A 685 -13.61 -42.17 -16.22
N GLN A 686 -14.63 -41.81 -15.45
CA GLN A 686 -15.90 -42.54 -15.45
C GLN A 686 -16.62 -42.46 -16.82
N GLN A 687 -16.44 -41.36 -17.55
CA GLN A 687 -16.95 -41.20 -18.92
C GLN A 687 -15.87 -40.65 -19.85
N GLY A 688 -15.62 -41.36 -20.95
CA GLY A 688 -14.86 -40.90 -22.11
C GLY A 688 -15.76 -40.29 -23.20
N PHE A 689 -15.24 -40.15 -24.41
CA PHE A 689 -16.00 -39.60 -25.55
C PHE A 689 -17.27 -40.40 -25.91
N THR A 690 -17.28 -41.70 -25.65
CA THR A 690 -18.41 -42.59 -25.94
C THR A 690 -19.25 -42.89 -24.71
N SER A 691 -19.11 -42.11 -23.64
CA SER A 691 -19.77 -42.31 -22.33
C SER A 691 -19.41 -43.62 -21.61
N GLU A 692 -18.37 -44.32 -22.06
CA GLU A 692 -17.81 -45.51 -21.41
C GLU A 692 -16.66 -45.10 -20.47
N SER A 693 -16.41 -45.89 -19.43
CA SER A 693 -15.27 -45.62 -18.53
C SER A 693 -13.93 -45.89 -19.21
N VAL A 694 -12.93 -45.07 -18.92
CA VAL A 694 -11.59 -45.14 -19.52
C VAL A 694 -10.51 -45.19 -18.43
N ASP A 695 -9.69 -46.24 -18.49
CA ASP A 695 -8.43 -46.35 -17.74
C ASP A 695 -7.22 -46.07 -18.65
N ARG A 696 -6.35 -45.15 -18.24
CA ARG A 696 -5.08 -44.86 -18.94
C ARG A 696 -3.90 -45.09 -18.02
N TYR A 697 -2.92 -45.82 -18.55
CA TYR A 697 -1.59 -45.94 -17.98
C TYR A 697 -0.61 -45.25 -18.91
N LEU A 698 0.25 -44.40 -18.35
CA LEU A 698 1.31 -43.71 -19.08
C LEU A 698 2.64 -43.96 -18.38
N MET A 699 3.67 -44.22 -19.18
CA MET A 699 5.05 -44.34 -18.73
C MET A 699 5.89 -43.35 -19.53
N ASN A 700 6.72 -42.58 -18.84
CA ASN A 700 7.67 -41.66 -19.44
C ASN A 700 9.05 -41.87 -18.80
N THR A 701 10.10 -42.09 -19.58
CA THR A 701 11.46 -42.25 -19.05
C THR A 701 12.45 -41.59 -19.97
N GLY A 702 13.52 -41.04 -19.39
CA GLY A 702 14.44 -40.25 -20.17
C GLY A 702 15.62 -39.74 -19.37
N VAL A 703 16.33 -38.80 -20.00
CA VAL A 703 17.45 -38.08 -19.40
C VAL A 703 17.31 -36.60 -19.73
N ARG A 704 17.38 -35.77 -18.69
CA ARG A 704 17.49 -34.30 -18.79
C ARG A 704 18.95 -33.92 -18.56
N ALA A 705 19.48 -33.02 -19.37
CA ALA A 705 20.84 -32.50 -19.21
C ALA A 705 20.85 -30.98 -19.31
N ARG A 706 21.50 -30.32 -18.36
CA ARG A 706 21.62 -28.86 -18.32
C ARG A 706 23.08 -28.44 -18.26
N LEU A 707 23.50 -27.61 -19.21
CA LEU A 707 24.81 -26.99 -19.27
C LEU A 707 24.64 -25.48 -19.04
N SER A 708 25.35 -24.94 -18.04
CA SER A 708 25.39 -23.50 -17.79
C SER A 708 26.80 -22.98 -18.02
N ALA A 709 26.93 -22.00 -18.91
CA ALA A 709 28.20 -21.35 -19.23
C ALA A 709 28.06 -19.83 -19.10
N THR A 710 28.97 -19.20 -18.37
CA THR A 710 28.97 -17.74 -18.21
C THR A 710 30.29 -17.16 -18.70
N ARG A 711 30.22 -16.07 -19.46
CA ARG A 711 31.39 -15.27 -19.84
C ARG A 711 31.18 -13.84 -19.41
N VAL A 712 32.12 -13.31 -18.63
CA VAL A 712 32.11 -11.92 -18.16
C VAL A 712 33.05 -11.09 -19.03
N PHE A 713 32.56 -9.93 -19.45
CA PHE A 713 33.25 -8.94 -20.26
C PHE A 713 33.38 -7.64 -19.46
N PRO A 714 34.32 -7.56 -18.50
CA PRO A 714 34.46 -6.39 -17.62
C PRO A 714 34.94 -5.13 -18.35
N PHE A 715 35.46 -5.29 -19.56
CA PHE A 715 35.99 -4.23 -20.40
C PHE A 715 34.93 -3.54 -21.26
N ILE A 716 33.74 -4.13 -21.42
CA ILE A 716 32.67 -3.48 -22.18
C ILE A 716 32.09 -2.37 -21.32
N ARG A 717 32.29 -1.12 -21.75
CA ARG A 717 31.76 0.07 -21.09
C ARG A 717 31.03 0.93 -22.11
N ASN A 718 29.84 1.42 -21.77
CA ASN A 718 29.07 2.33 -22.61
C ASN A 718 28.43 3.42 -21.76
N GLY A 719 28.84 4.67 -21.98
CA GLY A 719 28.34 5.82 -21.21
C GLY A 719 26.90 6.22 -21.51
N ILE A 720 26.39 5.90 -22.72
CA ILE A 720 25.00 6.21 -23.11
C ILE A 720 24.02 5.27 -22.40
N LEU A 721 24.37 3.99 -22.30
CA LEU A 721 23.56 2.97 -21.63
C LEU A 721 23.90 2.80 -20.15
N ASN A 722 24.82 3.61 -19.62
CA ASN A 722 25.40 3.46 -18.27
C ASN A 722 25.87 2.02 -17.96
N LEU A 723 26.40 1.33 -18.97
CA LEU A 723 26.80 -0.06 -18.87
C LEU A 723 28.28 -0.13 -18.47
N SER A 724 28.57 -0.78 -17.34
CA SER A 724 29.93 -1.00 -16.83
C SER A 724 30.18 -2.49 -16.61
N GLY A 725 30.60 -3.16 -17.67
CA GLY A 725 30.74 -4.61 -17.73
C GLY A 725 29.48 -5.29 -18.27
N LEU A 726 29.67 -6.41 -18.94
CA LEU A 726 28.59 -7.25 -19.45
C LEU A 726 28.86 -8.70 -19.04
N ALA A 727 27.88 -9.38 -18.47
CA ALA A 727 27.94 -10.83 -18.26
C ALA A 727 26.97 -11.50 -19.24
N HIS A 728 27.48 -12.45 -20.02
CA HIS A 728 26.67 -13.30 -20.89
C HIS A 728 26.56 -14.68 -20.25
N LYS A 729 25.34 -15.08 -19.88
CA LYS A 729 25.02 -16.42 -19.37
C LYS A 729 24.28 -17.18 -20.47
N HIS A 730 24.76 -18.38 -20.78
CA HIS A 730 24.17 -19.31 -21.72
C HIS A 730 23.76 -20.58 -20.96
N ASP A 731 22.46 -20.87 -20.95
CA ASP A 731 21.90 -22.08 -20.36
C ASP A 731 21.36 -22.96 -21.50
N THR A 732 21.96 -24.13 -21.70
CA THR A 732 21.46 -25.14 -22.64
C THR A 732 20.75 -26.24 -21.88
N PHE A 733 19.54 -26.56 -22.31
CA PHE A 733 18.75 -27.67 -21.81
C PHE A 733 18.55 -28.68 -22.94
N LEU A 734 18.84 -29.95 -22.67
CA LEU A 734 18.58 -31.08 -23.55
C LEU A 734 17.71 -32.07 -22.79
N GLU A 735 16.61 -32.50 -23.39
CA GLU A 735 15.77 -33.58 -22.87
C GLU A 735 15.63 -34.65 -23.95
N TYR A 736 15.89 -35.89 -23.58
CA TYR A 736 15.54 -37.07 -24.35
C TYR A 736 14.55 -37.90 -23.53
N ALA A 737 13.35 -38.11 -24.05
CA ALA A 737 12.28 -38.83 -23.37
C ALA A 737 11.63 -39.86 -24.30
N PHE A 738 11.27 -41.00 -23.71
CA PHE A 738 10.46 -42.06 -24.33
C PHE A 738 9.15 -42.19 -23.55
N THR A 739 8.04 -41.93 -24.23
CA THR A 739 6.69 -41.96 -23.64
C THR A 739 5.83 -43.02 -24.31
N GLN A 740 5.16 -43.85 -23.51
CA GLN A 740 4.17 -44.82 -23.97
C GLN A 740 2.87 -44.68 -23.19
N SER A 741 1.73 -44.79 -23.88
CA SER A 741 0.39 -44.73 -23.27
C SER A 741 -0.49 -45.90 -23.72
N SER A 742 -1.36 -46.39 -22.82
CA SER A 742 -2.27 -47.51 -23.08
C SER A 742 -3.55 -47.13 -23.83
N ARG A 743 -3.86 -45.84 -23.97
CA ARG A 743 -5.09 -45.32 -24.60
C ARG A 743 -4.80 -44.08 -25.45
N GLY A 744 -5.58 -43.89 -26.50
CA GLY A 744 -5.49 -42.72 -27.37
C GLY A 744 -6.21 -41.51 -26.80
N LEU A 745 -5.75 -40.31 -27.16
CA LEU A 745 -6.40 -39.04 -26.77
C LEU A 745 -7.86 -38.92 -27.28
N ASN A 746 -8.20 -39.62 -28.37
CA ASN A 746 -9.54 -39.59 -28.97
C ASN A 746 -10.56 -40.43 -28.18
N GLU A 747 -10.16 -41.11 -27.10
CA GLU A 747 -11.06 -41.86 -26.22
C GLU A 747 -11.43 -41.06 -24.96
N ILE A 748 -10.66 -40.01 -24.64
CA ILE A 748 -10.72 -39.28 -23.36
C ILE A 748 -11.39 -37.91 -23.56
N ALA A 749 -12.49 -37.65 -22.86
CA ALA A 749 -13.16 -36.35 -22.87
C ALA A 749 -12.26 -35.24 -22.27
N GLN A 750 -12.39 -34.01 -22.77
CA GLN A 750 -11.56 -32.88 -22.32
C GLN A 750 -12.15 -32.24 -21.06
N TYR A 751 -11.82 -32.79 -19.88
CA TYR A 751 -12.25 -32.25 -18.58
C TYR A 751 -11.42 -31.07 -18.06
N ASN A 752 -10.15 -30.97 -18.46
CA ASN A 752 -9.29 -29.86 -18.08
C ASN A 752 -9.31 -28.80 -19.19
N GLU A 753 -9.32 -27.53 -18.84
CA GLU A 753 -9.18 -26.46 -19.84
C GLU A 753 -7.74 -26.37 -20.36
N ILE A 754 -7.58 -25.98 -21.62
CA ILE A 754 -6.27 -25.79 -22.27
C ILE A 754 -6.07 -24.32 -22.62
N ASP A 755 -7.13 -23.65 -23.05
CA ASP A 755 -7.12 -22.25 -23.46
C ASP A 755 -8.12 -21.46 -22.63
N ASP A 756 -7.99 -20.13 -22.66
CA ASP A 756 -8.97 -19.20 -22.10
C ASP A 756 -10.27 -19.14 -22.94
N ASN A 757 -11.34 -18.59 -22.36
CA ASN A 757 -12.62 -18.48 -23.06
C ASN A 757 -12.53 -17.66 -24.36
N ALA A 758 -11.65 -16.65 -24.43
CA ALA A 758 -11.52 -15.82 -25.63
C ALA A 758 -11.01 -16.64 -26.83
N GLN A 759 -9.98 -17.45 -26.62
CA GLN A 759 -9.42 -18.37 -27.61
C GLN A 759 -10.41 -19.48 -27.97
N GLU A 760 -11.10 -20.06 -26.99
CA GLU A 760 -12.11 -21.09 -27.24
C GLU A 760 -13.27 -20.56 -28.09
N ARG A 761 -13.78 -19.37 -27.77
CA ARG A 761 -14.83 -18.72 -28.55
C ARG A 761 -14.38 -18.37 -29.95
N PHE A 762 -13.14 -17.92 -30.13
CA PHE A 762 -12.59 -17.70 -31.47
C PHE A 762 -12.52 -19.01 -32.27
N ARG A 763 -12.10 -20.11 -31.64
CA ARG A 763 -12.04 -21.43 -32.26
C ARG A 763 -13.41 -22.00 -32.61
N ALA A 764 -14.44 -21.75 -31.79
CA ALA A 764 -15.82 -22.12 -32.10
C ALA A 764 -16.35 -21.49 -33.41
N ARG A 765 -15.67 -20.46 -33.94
CA ARG A 765 -15.99 -19.81 -35.22
C ARG A 765 -15.11 -20.29 -36.39
N TYR A 766 -14.16 -21.19 -36.17
CA TYR A 766 -13.25 -21.64 -37.22
C TYR A 766 -13.98 -22.30 -38.39
N THR A 767 -14.97 -23.13 -38.10
CA THR A 767 -15.72 -23.87 -39.13
C THR A 767 -16.59 -22.98 -40.01
N THR A 768 -16.91 -21.78 -39.55
CA THR A 768 -17.76 -20.80 -40.24
C THR A 768 -16.95 -19.71 -40.92
N GLN A 769 -15.82 -19.29 -40.34
CA GLN A 769 -15.02 -18.14 -40.81
C GLN A 769 -13.75 -18.52 -41.58
N ILE A 770 -13.04 -19.58 -41.17
CA ILE A 770 -11.68 -19.88 -41.67
C ILE A 770 -11.65 -21.18 -42.47
N PHE A 771 -12.19 -22.26 -41.90
CA PHE A 771 -12.15 -23.61 -42.46
C PHE A 771 -13.57 -24.12 -42.70
N PRO A 772 -14.18 -23.85 -43.87
CA PRO A 772 -15.54 -24.33 -44.15
C PRO A 772 -15.59 -25.86 -44.06
N GLY A 773 -16.22 -26.39 -43.01
CA GLY A 773 -16.30 -27.81 -42.71
C GLY A 773 -15.30 -28.29 -41.65
N VAL A 774 -14.26 -29.01 -42.06
CA VAL A 774 -13.36 -29.73 -41.14
C VAL A 774 -12.15 -28.87 -40.75
N ILE A 775 -11.94 -28.68 -39.45
CA ILE A 775 -10.76 -28.00 -38.91
C ILE A 775 -9.53 -28.92 -39.05
N PRO A 776 -8.40 -28.45 -39.62
CA PRO A 776 -7.17 -29.24 -39.69
C PRO A 776 -6.64 -29.63 -38.31
N ALA A 777 -5.98 -30.78 -38.22
CA ALA A 777 -5.54 -31.36 -36.94
C ALA A 777 -4.49 -30.48 -36.22
N GLU A 778 -3.78 -29.63 -36.95
CA GLU A 778 -2.79 -28.69 -36.43
C GLU A 778 -3.41 -27.62 -35.52
N PHE A 779 -4.69 -27.31 -35.71
CA PHE A 779 -5.45 -26.31 -34.94
C PHE A 779 -6.22 -26.90 -33.76
N ASN A 780 -6.13 -28.22 -33.53
CA ASN A 780 -6.65 -28.85 -32.32
C ASN A 780 -5.69 -28.56 -31.15
N PRO A 781 -6.11 -27.81 -30.12
CA PRO A 781 -5.23 -27.37 -29.04
C PRO A 781 -4.64 -28.54 -28.25
N ARG A 782 -5.32 -29.68 -28.19
CA ARG A 782 -4.81 -30.89 -27.52
C ARG A 782 -3.54 -31.43 -28.16
N ASN A 783 -3.41 -31.31 -29.49
CA ASN A 783 -2.20 -31.71 -30.22
C ASN A 783 -1.04 -30.73 -29.96
N TYR A 784 -1.34 -29.45 -29.76
CA TYR A 784 -0.33 -28.47 -29.34
C TYR A 784 0.09 -28.72 -27.89
N ALA A 785 -0.85 -28.93 -26.97
CA ALA A 785 -0.57 -29.25 -25.58
C ALA A 785 0.35 -30.48 -25.46
N LEU A 786 0.05 -31.57 -26.17
CA LEU A 786 0.89 -32.78 -26.18
C LEU A 786 2.31 -32.51 -26.69
N ARG A 787 2.45 -31.75 -27.80
CA ARG A 787 3.77 -31.40 -28.38
C ARG A 787 4.61 -30.54 -27.45
N ASN A 788 3.99 -29.74 -26.59
CA ASN A 788 4.66 -28.92 -25.58
C ASN A 788 4.84 -29.63 -24.24
N GLY A 789 4.54 -30.93 -24.17
CA GLY A 789 4.79 -31.75 -22.99
C GLY A 789 3.71 -31.69 -21.90
N ALA A 790 2.48 -31.29 -22.23
CA ALA A 790 1.36 -31.43 -21.31
C ALA A 790 1.20 -32.89 -20.87
N GLY A 791 1.12 -33.12 -19.56
CA GLY A 791 1.08 -34.45 -18.96
C GLY A 791 2.43 -35.18 -18.83
N LEU A 792 3.55 -34.59 -19.29
CA LEU A 792 4.88 -35.21 -19.15
C LEU A 792 5.63 -34.80 -17.88
N TRP A 793 5.25 -33.67 -17.28
CA TRP A 793 5.81 -33.15 -16.03
C TRP A 793 4.94 -33.52 -14.83
N THR A 794 5.54 -33.78 -13.66
CA THR A 794 4.75 -34.09 -12.45
C THR A 794 3.85 -32.96 -12.00
N SER A 795 4.26 -31.71 -12.22
CA SER A 795 3.47 -30.52 -11.86
C SER A 795 2.39 -30.15 -12.87
N ALA A 796 2.33 -30.83 -14.03
CA ALA A 796 1.31 -30.55 -15.03
C ALA A 796 -0.05 -31.16 -14.62
N PRO A 797 -1.17 -30.43 -14.84
CA PRO A 797 -2.52 -30.91 -14.54
C PRO A 797 -3.00 -32.04 -15.46
#